data_AF-A0A2G2MMS4-F1
#
_entry.id   AF-A0A2G2MMS4-F1
#
_cell.length_a   1.000
_cell.length_b   1.000
_cell.length_c   1.000
_cell.angle_alpha   90.00
_cell.angle_beta   90.00
_cell.angle_gamma   90.00
#
_symmetry.space_group_name_H-M   'P 1'
#
loop_
_entity.id
_entity.type
_entity.pdbx_description
1 polymer ?
#
loop_
_entity_poly.entity_id
_entity_poly.type
_entity_poly.pdbx_seq_one_letter_code
_entity_poly.pdbx_strand_id
1 'polypeptide(L)'
;MKKFVYDFNEGNLSLKPLLGGKGAGLAEMTSIGLPVPFGFTITTKASNEFIEQGNLLWGELKAEIFQHLAKLEEHTSKKFGGKQNPLLVSVRSGSVISMPGMMDTILNLGMNDETVEAIASRTNNECFAYDSYRRFIQMYADVVLGVAKYKFENILSKVKLESNISHDSELSVENLKKIVNEYKKTIIKETKIRFPQDVKEQLLLAIEAVFKSWENPRAKIYRKINDIPDNLGTAVNIQSMVFGNMGETSGTGVAFTRNPSTGEKKLFGEFLINAQGEDVVAGIRTPNKIEQLKGIMPKAYNEFQKIASLLEEHYKEMQDIEFTIENSKLYILQTRTGKRATAAAIKIAADMVEEGLISQKEAIFKVEPAQLDQLLHPSFDKEELNKQKILTTGLGASPGAASGKIFFNSKNAVKAHEAGERIILVRQETSPEDIEGMSVSEGILTARGGMTSHAAVVGRGMGKCCIVGAGKINVDEESGLFRVGEITVREGEEISLDGEKGNVYLGKIPTTKPKLAGDFDKFMSWADSFRKMGVRANADTPKDANQALEFGAEGIGLCRTEHMFFESNRIDSVREMILAQTADDRQQALSKLLPMQREDFIAIFKIMKELPVTVRLLDPPLHEFLPQSKKEIEELAKNLNVTQRVLKETMNSLLEVNPMLGHRGCRLAISYPEIYAMQVRAIMEAAVYVKKHENINVKPEIMVPLVGEVKEFQFIKKAIINIANEILEKEKCEIEYLIGTMIEVPRAALVADEIAKEADFFSIGTNDLTQMTYGFSRDDAGAFIREYINKGILENDPFQSIDQKGVGKLMEIAVKLGKKIRPNLKIGICGEHGGEPKSIEFCKKLGLDYVSCSPYRIIIARLASAQAEARYT
;
A
#
# COMPACT_ATOMS: atom_id res chain seq x y z
N MET A 1 -18.50 -32.45 19.75
CA MET A 1 -19.20 -31.64 18.73
C MET A 1 -18.34 -30.42 18.41
N LYS A 2 -18.23 -30.03 17.14
CA LYS A 2 -17.59 -28.76 16.77
C LYS A 2 -18.51 -27.61 17.23
N LYS A 3 -17.95 -26.58 17.88
CA LYS A 3 -18.67 -25.37 18.33
C LYS A 3 -18.51 -24.28 17.28
N PHE A 4 -19.62 -23.71 16.77
CA PHE A 4 -19.62 -22.73 15.68
C PHE A 4 -20.12 -21.35 16.10
N VAL A 5 -20.69 -21.19 17.29
CA VAL A 5 -21.21 -19.93 17.82
C VAL A 5 -20.59 -19.65 19.19
N TYR A 6 -20.17 -18.41 19.42
CA TYR A 6 -19.53 -17.97 20.66
C TYR A 6 -20.22 -16.71 21.18
N ASP A 7 -20.67 -16.72 22.43
CA ASP A 7 -21.10 -15.50 23.11
C ASP A 7 -19.90 -14.55 23.28
N PHE A 8 -20.11 -13.23 23.36
CA PHE A 8 -18.99 -12.29 23.48
C PHE A 8 -18.15 -12.51 24.74
N ASN A 9 -18.71 -13.04 25.82
CA ASN A 9 -17.96 -13.39 27.03
C ASN A 9 -17.18 -14.72 26.95
N GLU A 10 -17.29 -15.47 25.84
CA GLU A 10 -16.55 -16.72 25.59
C GLU A 10 -15.33 -16.53 24.69
N GLY A 11 -15.08 -15.30 24.19
CA GLY A 11 -14.02 -14.98 23.25
C GLY A 11 -12.93 -14.05 23.79
N ASN A 12 -11.90 -13.81 22.99
CA ASN A 12 -10.86 -12.80 23.20
C ASN A 12 -10.08 -12.56 21.89
N LEU A 13 -9.11 -11.63 21.90
CA LEU A 13 -8.30 -11.31 20.72
C LEU A 13 -7.53 -12.49 20.11
N SER A 14 -7.13 -13.50 20.90
CA SER A 14 -6.38 -14.65 20.37
C SER A 14 -7.21 -15.53 19.43
N LEU A 15 -8.54 -15.47 19.55
CA LEU A 15 -9.48 -16.20 18.69
C LEU A 15 -9.82 -15.43 17.40
N LYS A 16 -9.07 -14.37 17.05
CA LYS A 16 -9.23 -13.62 15.79
C LYS A 16 -9.29 -14.48 14.51
N PRO A 17 -8.51 -15.57 14.35
CA PRO A 17 -8.66 -16.46 13.18
C PRO A 17 -10.02 -17.16 13.10
N LEU A 18 -10.71 -17.32 14.23
CA LEU A 18 -11.97 -18.04 14.36
C LEU A 18 -13.20 -17.10 14.40
N LEU A 19 -13.10 -15.99 15.13
CA LEU A 19 -14.19 -15.02 15.35
C LEU A 19 -14.13 -13.83 14.39
N GLY A 20 -13.08 -13.76 13.56
CA GLY A 20 -12.75 -12.57 12.79
C GLY A 20 -12.26 -11.42 13.68
N GLY A 21 -11.80 -10.33 13.05
CA GLY A 21 -11.30 -9.16 13.76
C GLY A 21 -12.36 -8.46 14.61
N LYS A 22 -13.59 -8.33 14.08
CA LYS A 22 -14.70 -7.68 14.79
C LYS A 22 -15.21 -8.50 15.96
N GLY A 23 -15.45 -9.80 15.77
CA GLY A 23 -15.94 -10.68 16.84
C GLY A 23 -14.95 -10.81 17.99
N ALA A 24 -13.66 -10.99 17.66
CA ALA A 24 -12.61 -11.00 18.67
C ALA A 24 -12.48 -9.65 19.41
N GLY A 25 -12.63 -8.53 18.70
CA GLY A 25 -12.66 -7.20 19.33
C GLY A 25 -13.85 -6.97 20.25
N LEU A 26 -15.06 -7.40 19.86
CA LEU A 26 -16.27 -7.33 20.70
C LEU A 26 -16.13 -8.17 21.97
N ALA A 27 -15.55 -9.36 21.83
CA ALA A 27 -15.28 -10.23 22.97
C ALA A 27 -14.26 -9.64 23.94
N GLU A 28 -13.17 -9.07 23.41
CA GLU A 28 -12.16 -8.38 24.21
C GLU A 28 -12.71 -7.17 24.95
N MET A 29 -13.48 -6.31 24.27
CA MET A 29 -14.11 -5.15 24.91
C MET A 29 -15.07 -5.58 26.02
N THR A 30 -15.78 -6.70 25.82
CA THR A 30 -16.68 -7.28 26.83
C THR A 30 -15.90 -7.80 28.03
N SER A 31 -14.76 -8.47 27.82
CA SER A 31 -13.94 -9.05 28.89
C SER A 31 -13.26 -7.99 29.76
N ILE A 32 -12.88 -6.85 29.20
CA ILE A 32 -12.31 -5.71 29.93
C ILE A 32 -13.38 -4.79 30.56
N GLY A 33 -14.66 -5.14 30.46
CA GLY A 33 -15.76 -4.46 31.16
C GLY A 33 -16.30 -3.19 30.48
N LEU A 34 -16.10 -3.01 29.17
CA LEU A 34 -16.68 -1.89 28.44
C LEU A 34 -18.19 -2.05 28.22
N PRO A 35 -18.95 -0.96 28.05
CA PRO A 35 -20.38 -1.01 27.80
C PRO A 35 -20.69 -1.45 26.35
N VAL A 36 -20.44 -2.72 26.05
CA VAL A 36 -20.72 -3.34 24.75
C VAL A 36 -22.14 -3.91 24.74
N PRO A 37 -22.99 -3.61 23.73
CA PRO A 37 -24.25 -4.31 23.58
C PRO A 37 -24.02 -5.81 23.42
N PHE A 38 -24.67 -6.64 24.24
CA PHE A 38 -24.43 -8.08 24.27
C PHE A 38 -24.85 -8.77 22.95
N GLY A 39 -24.21 -9.89 22.65
CA GLY A 39 -24.36 -10.61 21.40
C GLY A 39 -23.47 -11.84 21.31
N PHE A 40 -23.41 -12.41 20.11
CA PHE A 40 -22.62 -13.61 19.80
C PHE A 40 -22.05 -13.56 18.38
N THR A 41 -21.01 -14.34 18.14
CA THR A 41 -20.31 -14.45 16.85
C THR A 41 -20.41 -15.88 16.30
N ILE A 42 -20.82 -15.99 15.05
CA ILE A 42 -20.77 -17.21 14.25
C ILE A 42 -19.42 -17.25 13.55
N THR A 43 -18.69 -18.35 13.71
CA THR A 43 -17.27 -18.46 13.34
C THR A 43 -16.99 -18.45 11.84
N THR A 44 -15.76 -18.08 11.46
CA THR A 44 -15.23 -18.21 10.09
C THR A 44 -15.28 -19.66 9.58
N LYS A 45 -15.08 -20.64 10.46
CA LYS A 45 -15.21 -22.07 10.12
C LYS A 45 -16.62 -22.42 9.65
N ALA A 46 -17.64 -21.81 10.25
CA ALA A 46 -19.02 -22.01 9.81
C ALA A 46 -19.25 -21.46 8.39
N SER A 47 -18.62 -20.32 8.06
CA SER A 47 -18.66 -19.75 6.71
C SER A 47 -18.01 -20.67 5.67
N ASN A 48 -16.87 -21.25 6.00
CA ASN A 48 -16.18 -22.17 5.08
C ASN A 48 -17.00 -23.44 4.85
N GLU A 49 -17.53 -24.03 5.92
CA GLU A 49 -18.38 -25.23 5.84
C GLU A 49 -19.69 -24.95 5.09
N PHE A 50 -20.27 -23.76 5.24
CA PHE A 50 -21.43 -23.31 4.45
C PHE A 50 -21.14 -23.26 2.95
N ILE A 51 -19.97 -22.75 2.55
CA ILE A 51 -19.55 -22.68 1.14
C ILE A 51 -19.29 -24.10 0.60
N GLU A 52 -18.60 -24.95 1.36
CA GLU A 52 -18.32 -26.35 1.00
C GLU A 52 -19.59 -27.19 0.85
N GLN A 53 -20.63 -26.92 1.63
CA GLN A 53 -21.93 -27.61 1.60
C GLN A 53 -22.92 -27.02 0.57
N GLY A 54 -22.45 -26.20 -0.38
CA GLY A 54 -23.30 -25.69 -1.47
C GLY A 54 -24.19 -24.50 -1.07
N ASN A 55 -23.75 -23.68 -0.11
CA ASN A 55 -24.43 -22.48 0.38
C ASN A 55 -25.75 -22.76 1.12
N LEU A 56 -25.78 -23.81 1.95
CA LEU A 56 -26.93 -24.16 2.78
C LEU A 56 -26.54 -24.25 4.26
N LEU A 57 -27.34 -23.63 5.13
CA LEU A 57 -27.19 -23.78 6.58
C LEU A 57 -27.75 -25.14 7.04
N TRP A 58 -26.93 -25.92 7.77
CA TRP A 58 -27.30 -27.22 8.31
C TRP A 58 -28.05 -27.12 9.65
N GLY A 59 -28.69 -28.21 10.07
CA GLY A 59 -29.58 -28.24 11.22
C GLY A 59 -28.90 -27.91 12.55
N GLU A 60 -27.71 -28.45 12.78
CA GLU A 60 -26.94 -28.25 14.01
C GLU A 60 -26.53 -26.79 14.21
N LEU A 61 -26.08 -26.10 13.16
CA LEU A 61 -25.74 -24.67 13.24
C LEU A 61 -26.99 -23.81 13.53
N LYS A 62 -28.12 -24.11 12.87
CA LYS A 62 -29.39 -23.40 13.14
C LYS A 62 -29.81 -23.55 14.60
N ALA A 63 -29.70 -24.76 15.16
CA ALA A 63 -30.01 -25.03 16.57
C ALA A 63 -29.08 -24.26 17.51
N GLU A 64 -27.78 -24.23 17.23
CA GLU A 64 -26.78 -23.49 18.00
C GLU A 64 -27.07 -21.97 17.97
N ILE A 65 -27.35 -21.41 16.80
CA ILE A 65 -27.73 -19.98 16.66
C ILE A 65 -28.95 -19.65 17.52
N PHE A 66 -30.01 -20.47 17.47
CA PHE A 66 -31.21 -20.22 18.26
C PHE A 66 -31.00 -20.38 19.77
N GLN A 67 -30.11 -21.27 20.20
CA GLN A 67 -29.71 -21.38 21.60
C GLN A 67 -29.04 -20.09 22.11
N HIS A 68 -28.10 -19.55 21.33
CA HIS A 68 -27.43 -18.29 21.66
C HIS A 68 -28.37 -17.08 21.57
N LEU A 69 -29.32 -17.09 20.63
CA LEU A 69 -30.37 -16.08 20.58
C LEU A 69 -31.26 -16.09 21.83
N ALA A 70 -31.61 -17.27 22.35
CA ALA A 70 -32.40 -17.38 23.59
C ALA A 70 -31.65 -16.82 24.81
N LYS A 71 -30.33 -17.06 24.91
CA LYS A 71 -29.49 -16.42 25.94
C LYS A 71 -29.46 -14.90 25.79
N LEU A 72 -29.40 -14.39 24.56
CA LEU A 72 -29.44 -12.95 24.30
C LEU A 72 -30.78 -12.34 24.73
N GLU A 73 -31.91 -13.04 24.48
CA GLU A 73 -33.23 -12.64 24.97
C GLU A 73 -33.27 -12.55 26.49
N GLU A 74 -32.71 -13.55 27.19
CA GLU A 74 -32.61 -13.58 28.65
C GLU A 74 -31.78 -12.39 29.18
N HIS A 75 -30.58 -12.19 28.63
CA HIS A 75 -29.66 -11.13 29.05
C HIS A 75 -30.24 -9.72 28.81
N THR A 76 -31.03 -9.54 27.75
CA THR A 76 -31.61 -8.24 27.40
C THR A 76 -33.00 -8.02 27.99
N SER A 77 -33.64 -9.08 28.50
CA SER A 77 -35.07 -9.09 28.88
C SER A 77 -36.00 -8.63 27.74
N LYS A 78 -35.59 -8.86 26.48
CA LYS A 78 -36.34 -8.57 25.25
C LYS A 78 -36.63 -9.89 24.52
N LYS A 79 -37.71 -9.97 23.76
CA LYS A 79 -38.04 -11.16 22.94
C LYS A 79 -37.91 -10.87 21.45
N PHE A 80 -37.23 -11.72 20.72
CA PHE A 80 -37.06 -11.62 19.27
C PHE A 80 -38.41 -11.90 18.58
N GLY A 81 -38.95 -10.88 17.91
CA GLY A 81 -40.34 -10.93 17.40
C GLY A 81 -41.42 -10.71 18.47
N GLY A 82 -41.06 -10.22 19.66
CA GLY A 82 -42.01 -9.98 20.75
C GLY A 82 -42.95 -8.78 20.50
N LYS A 83 -44.23 -8.92 20.85
CA LYS A 83 -45.27 -7.89 20.63
C LYS A 83 -45.32 -6.76 21.67
N GLN A 84 -44.50 -6.83 22.71
CA GLN A 84 -44.46 -5.81 23.79
C GLN A 84 -43.05 -5.23 23.99
N ASN A 85 -42.04 -6.11 24.08
CA ASN A 85 -40.64 -5.71 24.20
C ASN A 85 -39.79 -6.43 23.14
N PRO A 86 -39.85 -5.99 21.87
CA PRO A 86 -39.12 -6.63 20.80
C PRO A 86 -37.60 -6.48 20.96
N LEU A 87 -36.89 -7.58 20.81
CA LEU A 87 -35.44 -7.59 20.58
C LEU A 87 -35.19 -7.32 19.10
N LEU A 88 -34.40 -6.29 18.83
CA LEU A 88 -33.83 -6.05 17.50
C LEU A 88 -32.33 -6.33 17.56
N VAL A 89 -31.78 -6.86 16.48
CA VAL A 89 -30.35 -7.19 16.37
C VAL A 89 -29.73 -6.55 15.13
N SER A 90 -28.44 -6.29 15.18
CA SER A 90 -27.61 -6.04 14.00
C SER A 90 -26.90 -7.33 13.58
N VAL A 91 -26.73 -7.50 12.27
CA VAL A 91 -25.97 -8.59 11.66
C VAL A 91 -24.79 -7.97 10.94
N ARG A 92 -23.58 -8.18 11.47
CA ARG A 92 -22.36 -7.51 11.00
C ARG A 92 -21.30 -8.55 10.61
N SER A 93 -20.88 -8.49 9.36
CA SER A 93 -19.72 -9.24 8.87
C SER A 93 -18.42 -8.87 9.60
N GLY A 94 -17.50 -9.84 9.69
CA GLY A 94 -16.20 -9.68 10.33
C GLY A 94 -15.19 -10.74 9.87
N SER A 95 -14.34 -10.39 8.92
CA SER A 95 -13.24 -11.22 8.44
C SER A 95 -12.04 -11.14 9.39
N VAL A 96 -11.11 -12.10 9.28
CA VAL A 96 -9.87 -12.12 10.09
C VAL A 96 -9.04 -10.85 9.86
N ILE A 97 -8.88 -10.47 8.59
CA ILE A 97 -8.24 -9.23 8.17
C ILE A 97 -9.33 -8.22 7.82
N SER A 98 -9.23 -7.00 8.33
CA SER A 98 -10.27 -5.97 8.14
C SER A 98 -10.42 -5.61 6.66
N MET A 99 -11.66 -5.66 6.14
CA MET A 99 -12.02 -5.26 4.77
C MET A 99 -13.06 -4.11 4.82
N PRO A 100 -12.65 -2.86 5.09
CA PRO A 100 -13.59 -1.74 5.30
C PRO A 100 -14.43 -1.47 4.06
N GLY A 101 -15.75 -1.31 4.23
CA GLY A 101 -16.69 -1.03 3.14
C GLY A 101 -17.04 -2.22 2.25
N MET A 102 -16.31 -3.34 2.32
CA MET A 102 -16.47 -4.44 1.35
C MET A 102 -17.60 -5.41 1.65
N MET A 103 -17.95 -5.55 2.93
CA MET A 103 -18.91 -6.53 3.41
C MET A 103 -20.13 -5.86 4.03
N ASP A 104 -21.26 -6.52 3.90
CA ASP A 104 -22.55 -5.93 4.23
C ASP A 104 -22.83 -5.96 5.74
N THR A 105 -23.68 -5.03 6.18
CA THR A 105 -24.20 -4.91 7.54
C THR A 105 -25.69 -4.67 7.46
N ILE A 106 -26.47 -5.36 8.30
CA ILE A 106 -27.91 -5.19 8.39
C ILE A 106 -28.22 -4.71 9.81
N LEU A 107 -28.90 -3.57 9.92
CA LEU A 107 -29.36 -3.01 11.18
C LEU A 107 -30.85 -3.28 11.37
N ASN A 108 -31.34 -3.17 12.61
CA ASN A 108 -32.77 -3.26 12.95
C ASN A 108 -33.44 -4.60 12.56
N LEU A 109 -32.69 -5.70 12.48
CA LEU A 109 -33.24 -7.01 12.14
C LEU A 109 -34.16 -7.50 13.27
N GLY A 110 -35.33 -8.03 12.89
CA GLY A 110 -36.44 -8.35 13.81
C GLY A 110 -37.62 -7.40 13.68
N MET A 111 -37.54 -6.37 12.82
CA MET A 111 -38.65 -5.50 12.50
C MET A 111 -39.62 -6.17 11.52
N ASN A 112 -40.91 -6.07 11.82
CA ASN A 112 -42.03 -6.52 11.00
C ASN A 112 -43.26 -5.65 11.32
N ASP A 113 -44.40 -5.98 10.73
CA ASP A 113 -45.62 -5.17 10.87
C ASP A 113 -46.20 -5.15 12.29
N GLU A 114 -45.87 -6.15 13.12
CA GLU A 114 -46.29 -6.19 14.52
C GLU A 114 -45.26 -5.53 15.45
N THR A 115 -43.97 -5.77 15.22
CA THR A 115 -42.91 -5.25 16.10
C THR A 115 -42.69 -3.76 15.90
N VAL A 116 -42.96 -3.20 14.71
CA VAL A 116 -42.92 -1.73 14.50
C VAL A 116 -43.94 -1.01 15.38
N GLU A 117 -45.15 -1.54 15.51
CA GLU A 117 -46.22 -0.99 16.36
C GLU A 117 -45.87 -1.13 17.86
N ALA A 118 -45.27 -2.26 18.24
CA ALA A 118 -44.78 -2.47 19.61
C ALA A 118 -43.67 -1.48 19.98
N ILE A 119 -42.75 -1.20 19.05
CA ILE A 119 -41.68 -0.21 19.24
C ILE A 119 -42.28 1.19 19.35
N ALA A 120 -43.16 1.58 18.42
CA ALA A 120 -43.83 2.89 18.42
C ALA A 120 -44.52 3.16 19.76
N SER A 121 -45.26 2.17 20.28
CA SER A 121 -45.97 2.27 21.56
C SER A 121 -45.01 2.39 22.75
N ARG A 122 -43.94 1.60 22.77
CA ARG A 122 -42.98 1.57 23.89
C ARG A 122 -42.12 2.82 23.95
N THR A 123 -41.70 3.35 22.81
CA THR A 123 -40.85 4.55 22.75
C THR A 123 -41.65 5.84 22.79
N ASN A 124 -42.99 5.77 22.67
CA ASN A 124 -43.87 6.90 22.42
C ASN A 124 -43.36 7.78 21.26
N ASN A 125 -42.78 7.13 20.24
CA ASN A 125 -42.13 7.78 19.11
C ASN A 125 -42.36 6.93 17.85
N GLU A 126 -43.53 7.12 17.26
CA GLU A 126 -43.98 6.41 16.06
C GLU A 126 -43.12 6.76 14.83
N CYS A 127 -42.63 8.00 14.75
CA CYS A 127 -41.71 8.44 13.71
C CYS A 127 -40.41 7.62 13.71
N PHE A 128 -39.78 7.47 14.88
CA PHE A 128 -38.59 6.62 15.06
C PHE A 128 -38.83 5.16 14.64
N ALA A 129 -39.97 4.59 15.04
CA ALA A 129 -40.28 3.20 14.73
C ALA A 129 -40.41 2.99 13.22
N TYR A 130 -41.19 3.83 12.54
CA TYR A 130 -41.39 3.70 11.10
C TYR A 130 -40.17 4.13 10.27
N ASP A 131 -39.36 5.08 10.74
CA ASP A 131 -38.07 5.41 10.11
C ASP A 131 -37.11 4.23 10.17
N SER A 132 -36.98 3.60 11.34
CA SER A 132 -36.15 2.40 11.53
C SER A 132 -36.65 1.24 10.65
N TYR A 133 -37.97 1.11 10.48
CA TYR A 133 -38.56 0.05 9.66
C TYR A 133 -38.31 0.24 8.17
N ARG A 134 -38.48 1.46 7.63
CA ARG A 134 -38.16 1.72 6.21
C ARG A 134 -36.67 1.46 5.92
N ARG A 135 -35.78 1.84 6.83
CA ARG A 135 -34.33 1.63 6.71
C ARG A 135 -34.01 0.14 6.72
N PHE A 136 -34.61 -0.61 7.65
CA PHE A 136 -34.48 -2.06 7.68
C PHE A 136 -34.92 -2.70 6.36
N ILE A 137 -36.10 -2.35 5.84
CA ILE A 137 -36.62 -2.92 4.59
C ILE A 137 -35.67 -2.62 3.42
N GLN A 138 -35.18 -1.37 3.30
CA GLN A 138 -34.24 -0.99 2.25
C GLN A 138 -32.93 -1.77 2.35
N MET A 139 -32.29 -1.78 3.53
CA MET A 139 -31.02 -2.47 3.76
C MET A 139 -31.15 -3.98 3.54
N TYR A 140 -32.21 -4.59 4.07
CA TYR A 140 -32.48 -6.01 3.93
C TYR A 140 -32.76 -6.38 2.47
N ALA A 141 -33.52 -5.56 1.74
CA ALA A 141 -33.80 -5.81 0.34
C ALA A 141 -32.55 -5.71 -0.54
N ASP A 142 -31.68 -4.74 -0.30
CA ASP A 142 -30.42 -4.58 -1.02
C ASP A 142 -29.46 -5.73 -0.75
N VAL A 143 -29.19 -6.00 0.53
CA VAL A 143 -28.17 -6.97 0.96
C VAL A 143 -28.63 -8.42 0.80
N VAL A 144 -29.86 -8.74 1.22
CA VAL A 144 -30.34 -10.14 1.31
C VAL A 144 -31.13 -10.54 0.08
N LEU A 145 -31.94 -9.63 -0.48
CA LEU A 145 -32.82 -9.92 -1.61
C LEU A 145 -32.25 -9.46 -2.96
N GLY A 146 -31.12 -8.74 -2.98
CA GLY A 146 -30.45 -8.27 -4.19
C GLY A 146 -31.21 -7.16 -4.95
N VAL A 147 -32.06 -6.39 -4.26
CA VAL A 147 -32.82 -5.30 -4.87
C VAL A 147 -32.05 -3.99 -4.74
N ALA A 148 -31.56 -3.47 -5.87
CA ALA A 148 -30.70 -2.29 -5.90
C ALA A 148 -31.25 -1.06 -5.13
N LYS A 149 -30.42 -0.50 -4.25
CA LYS A 149 -30.73 0.66 -3.37
C LYS A 149 -31.41 1.85 -4.07
N TYR A 150 -30.98 2.21 -5.29
CA TYR A 150 -31.51 3.40 -6.00
C TYR A 150 -33.02 3.35 -6.24
N LYS A 151 -33.62 2.15 -6.32
CA LYS A 151 -35.07 1.99 -6.48
C LYS A 151 -35.84 2.51 -5.26
N PHE A 152 -35.28 2.33 -4.07
CA PHE A 152 -35.84 2.80 -2.80
C PHE A 152 -35.60 4.31 -2.60
N GLU A 153 -34.43 4.81 -3.01
CA GLU A 153 -34.11 6.25 -3.00
C GLU A 153 -35.03 7.07 -3.92
N ASN A 154 -35.39 6.52 -5.08
CA ASN A 154 -36.34 7.16 -5.99
C ASN A 154 -37.72 7.32 -5.36
N ILE A 155 -38.20 6.33 -4.61
CA ILE A 155 -39.47 6.39 -3.89
C ILE A 155 -39.40 7.44 -2.78
N LEU A 156 -38.31 7.44 -2.01
CA LEU A 156 -38.08 8.41 -0.94
C LEU A 156 -38.07 9.85 -1.52
N SER A 157 -37.32 10.07 -2.59
CA SER A 157 -37.24 11.36 -3.28
C SER A 157 -38.58 11.81 -3.84
N LYS A 158 -39.36 10.89 -4.42
CA LYS A 158 -40.71 11.17 -4.90
C LYS A 158 -41.63 11.63 -3.76
N VAL A 159 -41.63 10.94 -2.62
CA VAL A 159 -42.45 11.32 -1.45
C VAL A 159 -42.01 12.67 -0.87
N LYS A 160 -40.70 12.95 -0.86
CA LYS A 160 -40.17 14.25 -0.44
C LYS A 160 -40.65 15.39 -1.36
N LEU A 161 -40.60 15.19 -2.68
CA LEU A 161 -41.11 16.15 -3.66
C LEU A 161 -42.62 16.37 -3.53
N GLU A 162 -43.40 15.28 -3.37
CA GLU A 162 -44.86 15.36 -3.15
C GLU A 162 -45.22 16.11 -1.86
N SER A 163 -44.35 16.05 -0.84
CA SER A 163 -44.55 16.69 0.47
C SER A 163 -43.83 18.02 0.63
N ASN A 164 -43.14 18.51 -0.41
CA ASN A 164 -42.35 19.74 -0.43
C ASN A 164 -41.31 19.87 0.72
N ILE A 165 -40.66 18.76 1.06
CA ILE A 165 -39.62 18.68 2.11
C ILE A 165 -38.25 18.40 1.50
N SER A 166 -37.20 18.91 2.15
CA SER A 166 -35.82 18.80 1.65
C SER A 166 -35.01 17.72 2.37
N HIS A 167 -35.27 17.51 3.66
CA HIS A 167 -34.53 16.55 4.50
C HIS A 167 -35.40 15.38 4.98
N ASP A 168 -34.78 14.20 5.12
CA ASP A 168 -35.46 12.99 5.60
C ASP A 168 -36.00 13.14 7.03
N SER A 169 -35.35 13.98 7.85
CA SER A 169 -35.79 14.29 9.21
C SER A 169 -37.13 15.03 9.29
N GLU A 170 -37.61 15.57 8.18
CA GLU A 170 -38.89 16.28 8.08
C GLU A 170 -40.06 15.35 7.69
N LEU A 171 -39.79 14.05 7.48
CA LEU A 171 -40.83 13.09 7.12
C LEU A 171 -41.83 12.89 8.26
N SER A 172 -43.11 13.12 7.98
CA SER A 172 -44.20 12.78 8.89
C SER A 172 -44.38 11.26 9.02
N VAL A 173 -45.06 10.84 10.09
CA VAL A 173 -45.42 9.43 10.30
C VAL A 173 -46.22 8.87 9.11
N GLU A 174 -47.15 9.64 8.56
CA GLU A 174 -47.94 9.25 7.40
C GLU A 174 -47.07 9.02 6.16
N ASN A 175 -46.09 9.90 5.93
CA ASN A 175 -45.12 9.74 4.86
C ASN A 175 -44.29 8.47 5.03
N LEU A 176 -43.81 8.18 6.25
CA LEU A 176 -43.04 6.98 6.54
C LEU A 176 -43.86 5.70 6.34
N LYS A 177 -45.13 5.67 6.80
CA LYS A 177 -46.05 4.55 6.54
C LYS A 177 -46.28 4.32 5.05
N LYS A 178 -46.46 5.40 4.27
CA LYS A 178 -46.59 5.34 2.81
C LYS A 178 -45.32 4.76 2.16
N ILE A 179 -44.14 5.21 2.57
CA ILE A 179 -42.84 4.73 2.08
C ILE A 179 -42.68 3.23 2.36
N VAL A 180 -42.93 2.78 3.60
CA VAL A 180 -42.85 1.35 3.98
C VAL A 180 -43.71 0.48 3.07
N ASN A 181 -44.94 0.90 2.78
CA ASN A 181 -45.83 0.17 1.89
C ASN A 181 -45.33 0.12 0.44
N GLU A 182 -44.82 1.23 -0.09
CA GLU A 182 -44.24 1.28 -1.44
C GLU A 182 -42.93 0.47 -1.55
N TYR A 183 -42.13 0.41 -0.48
CA TYR A 183 -40.92 -0.42 -0.42
C TYR A 183 -41.29 -1.90 -0.52
N LYS A 184 -42.27 -2.37 0.26
CA LYS A 184 -42.75 -3.76 0.17
C LYS A 184 -43.31 -4.10 -1.21
N LYS A 185 -44.06 -3.20 -1.85
CA LYS A 185 -44.55 -3.37 -3.23
C LYS A 185 -43.40 -3.49 -4.22
N THR A 186 -42.36 -2.67 -4.06
CA THR A 186 -41.17 -2.70 -4.90
C THR A 186 -40.44 -4.04 -4.78
N ILE A 187 -40.29 -4.56 -3.56
CA ILE A 187 -39.71 -5.90 -3.34
C ILE A 187 -40.50 -6.98 -4.07
N ILE A 188 -41.83 -6.98 -3.98
CA ILE A 188 -42.69 -7.94 -4.69
C ILE A 188 -42.53 -7.79 -6.21
N LYS A 189 -42.47 -6.56 -6.71
CA LYS A 189 -42.32 -6.29 -8.15
C LYS A 189 -41.03 -6.88 -8.70
N GLU A 190 -39.93 -6.69 -7.98
CA GLU A 190 -38.56 -7.04 -8.41
C GLU A 190 -38.22 -8.51 -8.15
N THR A 191 -38.62 -9.07 -7.01
CA THR A 191 -38.19 -10.41 -6.58
C THR A 191 -39.28 -11.47 -6.71
N LYS A 192 -40.55 -11.06 -6.88
CA LYS A 192 -41.74 -11.92 -6.77
C LYS A 192 -41.97 -12.53 -5.38
N ILE A 193 -41.17 -12.15 -4.38
CA ILE A 193 -41.25 -12.63 -3.01
C ILE A 193 -41.78 -11.49 -2.12
N ARG A 194 -42.51 -11.83 -1.06
CA ARG A 194 -42.96 -10.86 -0.05
C ARG A 194 -41.85 -10.59 0.95
N PHE A 195 -41.81 -9.38 1.51
CA PHE A 195 -40.88 -9.08 2.60
C PHE A 195 -41.12 -10.03 3.79
N PRO A 196 -40.10 -10.76 4.27
CA PRO A 196 -40.26 -11.79 5.30
C PRO A 196 -40.75 -11.16 6.60
N GLN A 197 -41.87 -11.66 7.14
CA GLN A 197 -42.43 -11.21 8.42
C GLN A 197 -41.97 -12.07 9.60
N ASP A 198 -41.54 -13.32 9.35
CA ASP A 198 -40.93 -14.17 10.37
C ASP A 198 -39.50 -13.69 10.65
N VAL A 199 -39.28 -13.22 11.89
CA VAL A 199 -37.99 -12.70 12.33
C VAL A 199 -36.90 -13.76 12.36
N LYS A 200 -37.23 -15.04 12.56
CA LYS A 200 -36.24 -16.13 12.53
C LYS A 200 -35.79 -16.42 11.10
N GLU A 201 -36.73 -16.38 10.15
CA GLU A 201 -36.41 -16.45 8.73
C GLU A 201 -35.53 -15.27 8.31
N GLN A 202 -35.86 -14.04 8.75
CA GLN A 202 -35.02 -12.86 8.51
C GLN A 202 -33.57 -13.08 8.95
N LEU A 203 -33.38 -13.61 10.17
CA LEU A 203 -32.05 -13.83 10.74
C LEU A 203 -31.25 -14.86 9.92
N LEU A 204 -31.85 -15.99 9.57
CA LEU A 204 -31.15 -17.04 8.82
C LEU A 204 -30.74 -16.57 7.42
N LEU A 205 -31.64 -15.90 6.71
CA LEU A 205 -31.35 -15.35 5.37
C LEU A 205 -30.27 -14.25 5.43
N ALA A 206 -30.26 -13.43 6.48
CA ALA A 206 -29.20 -12.44 6.70
C ALA A 206 -27.83 -13.09 6.93
N ILE A 207 -27.77 -14.17 7.70
CA ILE A 207 -26.52 -14.94 7.93
C ILE A 207 -26.02 -15.54 6.62
N GLU A 208 -26.90 -16.14 5.82
CA GLU A 208 -26.55 -16.67 4.50
C GLU A 208 -26.02 -15.58 3.56
N ALA A 209 -26.66 -14.40 3.55
CA ALA A 209 -26.22 -13.28 2.72
C ALA A 209 -24.81 -12.82 3.12
N VAL A 210 -24.50 -12.76 4.41
CA VAL A 210 -23.15 -12.41 4.87
C VAL A 210 -22.12 -13.46 4.45
N PHE A 211 -22.41 -14.76 4.60
CA PHE A 211 -21.49 -15.80 4.13
C PHE A 211 -21.28 -15.73 2.61
N LYS A 212 -22.36 -15.55 1.83
CA LYS A 212 -22.29 -15.37 0.37
C LYS A 212 -21.48 -14.13 -0.01
N SER A 213 -21.52 -13.07 0.79
CA SER A 213 -20.78 -11.82 0.52
C SER A 213 -19.26 -12.00 0.46
N TRP A 214 -18.72 -13.06 1.07
CA TRP A 214 -17.30 -13.43 0.95
C TRP A 214 -16.90 -13.76 -0.49
N GLU A 215 -17.81 -14.33 -1.27
CA GLU A 215 -17.56 -14.75 -2.65
C GLU A 215 -17.91 -13.67 -3.68
N ASN A 216 -18.38 -12.50 -3.25
CA ASN A 216 -18.73 -11.41 -4.15
C ASN A 216 -17.50 -10.90 -4.93
N PRO A 217 -17.67 -10.48 -6.21
CA PRO A 217 -16.57 -10.02 -7.04
C PRO A 217 -15.69 -8.94 -6.38
N ARG A 218 -16.31 -7.95 -5.73
CA ARG A 218 -15.62 -6.88 -5.01
C ARG A 218 -14.74 -7.39 -3.85
N ALA A 219 -15.22 -8.40 -3.12
CA ALA A 219 -14.47 -8.99 -2.01
C ALA A 219 -13.28 -9.79 -2.51
N LYS A 220 -13.43 -10.56 -3.60
CA LYS A 220 -12.33 -11.27 -4.27
C LYS A 220 -11.25 -10.33 -4.78
N ILE A 221 -11.65 -9.24 -5.44
CA ILE A 221 -10.72 -8.22 -5.93
C ILE A 221 -9.99 -7.56 -4.76
N TYR A 222 -10.71 -7.15 -3.71
CA TYR A 222 -10.08 -6.57 -2.52
C TYR A 222 -9.05 -7.50 -1.89
N ARG A 223 -9.41 -8.78 -1.72
CA ARG A 223 -8.51 -9.79 -1.16
C ARG A 223 -7.26 -9.96 -1.99
N LYS A 224 -7.41 -10.00 -3.31
CA LYS A 224 -6.29 -10.10 -4.24
C LYS A 224 -5.37 -8.88 -4.19
N ILE A 225 -5.92 -7.67 -4.11
CA ILE A 225 -5.12 -6.43 -4.02
C ILE A 225 -4.35 -6.34 -2.68
N ASN A 226 -4.89 -6.94 -1.61
CA ASN A 226 -4.34 -6.84 -0.25
C ASN A 226 -3.71 -8.16 0.25
N ASP A 227 -3.42 -9.11 -0.64
CA ASP A 227 -2.85 -10.44 -0.32
C ASP A 227 -3.58 -11.20 0.81
N ILE A 228 -4.92 -11.16 0.82
CA ILE A 228 -5.75 -11.86 1.82
C ILE A 228 -6.14 -13.24 1.29
N PRO A 229 -5.81 -14.35 1.99
CA PRO A 229 -6.17 -15.70 1.56
C PRO A 229 -7.68 -15.95 1.47
N ASP A 230 -8.13 -16.64 0.42
CA ASP A 230 -9.54 -16.97 0.19
C ASP A 230 -10.11 -17.95 1.22
N ASN A 231 -9.27 -18.80 1.80
CA ASN A 231 -9.68 -19.86 2.74
C ASN A 231 -10.01 -19.35 4.16
N LEU A 232 -9.90 -18.05 4.43
CA LEU A 232 -10.16 -17.49 5.76
C LEU A 232 -11.64 -17.42 6.09
N GLY A 233 -12.51 -17.21 5.11
CA GLY A 233 -13.94 -16.97 5.31
C GLY A 233 -14.26 -15.69 6.10
N THR A 234 -15.53 -15.51 6.46
CA THR A 234 -16.00 -14.36 7.25
C THR A 234 -16.82 -14.81 8.45
N ALA A 235 -16.67 -14.15 9.59
CA ALA A 235 -17.53 -14.36 10.75
C ALA A 235 -18.77 -13.46 10.69
N VAL A 236 -19.84 -13.87 11.38
CA VAL A 236 -21.08 -13.10 11.49
C VAL A 236 -21.32 -12.72 12.95
N ASN A 237 -21.40 -11.43 13.23
CA ASN A 237 -21.65 -10.92 14.58
C ASN A 237 -23.12 -10.53 14.69
N ILE A 238 -23.83 -11.16 15.62
CA ILE A 238 -25.22 -10.86 15.98
C ILE A 238 -25.20 -10.10 17.29
N GLN A 239 -25.63 -8.85 17.27
CA GLN A 239 -25.51 -7.95 18.41
C GLN A 239 -26.83 -7.23 18.69
N SER A 240 -27.24 -7.09 19.95
CA SER A 240 -28.44 -6.33 20.32
C SER A 240 -28.35 -4.89 19.82
N MET A 241 -29.44 -4.38 19.23
CA MET A 241 -29.50 -2.99 18.78
C MET A 241 -29.51 -2.01 19.95
N VAL A 242 -28.76 -0.93 19.76
CA VAL A 242 -28.87 0.33 20.50
C VAL A 242 -29.14 1.45 19.51
N PHE A 243 -29.93 2.45 19.91
CA PHE A 243 -30.49 3.44 19.00
C PHE A 243 -29.96 4.84 19.30
N GLY A 244 -29.21 5.41 18.36
CA GLY A 244 -28.79 6.82 18.40
C GLY A 244 -29.86 7.81 17.94
N ASN A 245 -31.01 7.33 17.45
CA ASN A 245 -32.09 8.10 16.82
C ASN A 245 -33.40 8.12 17.63
N MET A 246 -33.32 8.02 18.96
CA MET A 246 -34.49 8.11 19.86
C MET A 246 -34.81 9.55 20.30
N GLY A 247 -34.21 10.57 19.69
CA GLY A 247 -34.36 11.98 20.06
C GLY A 247 -33.05 12.65 20.49
N GLU A 248 -33.17 13.83 21.10
CA GLU A 248 -32.04 14.73 21.41
C GLU A 248 -31.06 14.19 22.46
N THR A 249 -31.48 13.24 23.30
CA THR A 249 -30.63 12.56 24.30
C THR A 249 -29.92 11.33 23.74
N SER A 250 -29.99 11.11 22.44
CA SER A 250 -29.38 9.99 21.74
C SER A 250 -28.53 10.47 20.57
N GLY A 251 -27.51 9.69 20.21
CA GLY A 251 -26.63 10.02 19.10
C GLY A 251 -25.67 8.89 18.79
N THR A 252 -24.87 9.08 17.75
CA THR A 252 -23.89 8.08 17.33
C THR A 252 -22.68 8.79 16.75
N GLY A 253 -21.51 8.18 16.86
CA GLY A 253 -20.29 8.79 16.37
C GLY A 253 -19.16 7.78 16.14
N VAL A 254 -18.12 8.31 15.51
CA VAL A 254 -16.87 7.62 15.23
C VAL A 254 -15.74 8.54 15.65
N ALA A 255 -14.81 8.03 16.45
CA ALA A 255 -13.69 8.82 16.94
C ALA A 255 -12.42 8.00 17.10
N PHE A 256 -11.30 8.69 16.94
CA PHE A 256 -9.95 8.19 17.07
C PHE A 256 -9.33 8.71 18.38
N THR A 257 -8.52 7.88 19.04
CA THR A 257 -7.83 8.28 20.29
C THR A 257 -6.80 9.38 20.06
N ARG A 258 -6.22 9.41 18.85
CA ARG A 258 -5.31 10.45 18.35
C ARG A 258 -5.72 10.88 16.95
N ASN A 259 -5.25 12.04 16.49
CA ASN A 259 -5.52 12.51 15.13
C ASN A 259 -4.87 11.57 14.09
N PRO A 260 -5.65 10.93 13.20
CA PRO A 260 -5.12 9.96 12.23
C PRO A 260 -4.33 10.61 11.09
N SER A 261 -4.41 11.93 10.91
CA SER A 261 -3.68 12.67 9.87
C SER A 261 -2.40 13.31 10.39
N THR A 262 -2.42 13.88 11.60
CA THR A 262 -1.25 14.59 12.18
C THR A 262 -0.50 13.77 13.23
N GLY A 263 -1.16 12.80 13.87
CA GLY A 263 -0.62 12.04 15.00
C GLY A 263 -0.77 12.71 16.36
N GLU A 264 -1.34 13.92 16.43
CA GLU A 264 -1.56 14.64 17.68
C GLU A 264 -2.40 13.83 18.68
N LYS A 265 -1.95 13.76 19.94
CA LYS A 265 -2.67 13.10 21.05
C LYS A 265 -3.89 13.91 21.50
N LYS A 266 -4.93 13.89 20.67
CA LYS A 266 -6.23 14.49 20.94
C LYS A 266 -7.33 13.63 20.33
N LEU A 267 -8.45 13.50 21.04
CA LEU A 267 -9.65 12.85 20.51
C LEU A 267 -10.08 13.55 19.22
N PHE A 268 -10.10 12.79 18.14
CA PHE A 268 -10.44 13.30 16.82
C PHE A 268 -11.61 12.49 16.27
N GLY A 269 -12.71 13.13 15.88
CA GLY A 269 -13.86 12.39 15.40
C GLY A 269 -15.09 13.23 15.21
N GLU A 270 -16.16 12.55 14.80
CA GLU A 270 -17.41 13.14 14.38
C GLU A 270 -18.59 12.40 15.03
N PHE A 271 -19.67 13.12 15.32
CA PHE A 271 -20.90 12.54 15.84
C PHE A 271 -22.13 13.28 15.32
N LEU A 272 -23.28 12.61 15.36
CA LEU A 272 -24.59 13.18 15.07
C LEU A 272 -25.57 12.88 16.21
N ILE A 273 -26.36 13.89 16.56
CA ILE A 273 -27.52 13.76 17.47
C ILE A 273 -28.72 13.27 16.68
N ASN A 274 -29.50 12.40 17.32
CA ASN A 274 -30.72 11.83 16.77
C ASN A 274 -30.49 11.20 15.39
N ALA A 275 -29.55 10.24 15.31
CA ALA A 275 -29.07 9.65 14.06
C ALA A 275 -28.60 8.20 14.27
N GLN A 276 -28.52 7.43 13.18
CA GLN A 276 -27.87 6.11 13.15
C GLN A 276 -26.48 6.19 12.49
N GLY A 277 -25.65 5.17 12.69
CA GLY A 277 -24.27 5.16 12.18
C GLY A 277 -24.17 5.38 10.66
N GLU A 278 -25.17 4.92 9.90
CA GLU A 278 -25.25 5.15 8.45
C GLU A 278 -25.27 6.64 8.11
N ASP A 279 -25.97 7.47 8.89
CA ASP A 279 -26.10 8.91 8.63
C ASP A 279 -24.76 9.64 8.81
N VAL A 280 -23.89 9.15 9.71
CA VAL A 280 -22.54 9.68 9.91
C VAL A 280 -21.64 9.33 8.72
N VAL A 281 -21.77 8.11 8.19
CA VAL A 281 -20.94 7.64 7.06
C VAL A 281 -21.38 8.25 5.73
N ALA A 282 -22.71 8.35 5.50
CA ALA A 282 -23.28 8.89 4.26
C ALA A 282 -23.07 10.40 4.11
N GLY A 283 -22.81 11.13 5.21
CA GLY A 283 -22.52 12.57 5.17
C GLY A 283 -23.67 13.42 4.62
N ILE A 284 -24.92 12.92 4.69
CA ILE A 284 -26.13 13.65 4.29
C ILE A 284 -26.36 14.85 5.23
N ARG A 285 -26.06 14.66 6.52
CA ARG A 285 -26.01 15.72 7.53
C ARG A 285 -24.55 16.03 7.84
N THR A 286 -24.21 17.31 7.96
CA THR A 286 -22.88 17.73 8.39
C THR A 286 -22.65 17.26 9.84
N PRO A 287 -21.66 16.40 10.10
CA PRO A 287 -21.39 15.91 11.45
C PRO A 287 -20.82 16.99 12.38
N ASN A 288 -21.09 16.85 13.68
CA ASN A 288 -20.48 17.68 14.72
C ASN A 288 -19.12 17.11 15.12
N LYS A 289 -18.18 17.97 15.53
CA LYS A 289 -16.86 17.54 16.02
C LYS A 289 -17.01 16.91 17.40
N ILE A 290 -16.32 15.80 17.69
CA ILE A 290 -16.41 15.08 18.98
C ILE A 290 -16.23 15.98 20.21
N GLU A 291 -15.43 17.04 20.13
CA GLU A 291 -15.23 18.03 21.21
C GLU A 291 -16.53 18.75 21.62
N GLN A 292 -17.45 18.96 20.68
CA GLN A 292 -18.74 19.60 20.93
C GLN A 292 -19.66 18.72 21.78
N LEU A 293 -19.45 17.40 21.81
CA LEU A 293 -20.22 16.48 22.66
C LEU A 293 -20.06 16.81 24.15
N LYS A 294 -18.93 17.42 24.55
CA LYS A 294 -18.71 17.91 25.92
C LYS A 294 -19.75 18.93 26.36
N GLY A 295 -20.24 19.77 25.43
CA GLY A 295 -21.28 20.76 25.70
C GLY A 295 -22.70 20.19 25.68
N ILE A 296 -22.96 19.16 24.85
CA ILE A 296 -24.30 18.59 24.64
C ILE A 296 -24.60 17.48 25.66
N MET A 297 -23.68 16.52 25.83
CA MET A 297 -23.82 15.38 26.74
C MET A 297 -22.54 15.15 27.56
N PRO A 298 -22.27 16.00 28.57
CA PRO A 298 -20.99 16.00 29.30
C PRO A 298 -20.69 14.67 30.00
N LYS A 299 -21.72 13.97 30.52
CA LYS A 299 -21.56 12.67 31.18
C LYS A 299 -21.05 11.60 30.20
N ALA A 300 -21.70 11.48 29.04
CA ALA A 300 -21.31 10.53 28.00
C ALA A 300 -19.93 10.88 27.42
N TYR A 301 -19.60 12.16 27.23
CA TYR A 301 -18.27 12.57 26.77
C TYR A 301 -17.16 12.19 27.75
N ASN A 302 -17.36 12.44 29.06
CA ASN A 302 -16.37 12.11 30.08
C ASN A 302 -16.17 10.59 30.22
N GLU A 303 -17.24 9.81 30.08
CA GLU A 303 -17.16 8.34 30.05
C GLU A 303 -16.42 7.87 28.78
N PHE A 304 -16.76 8.42 27.62
CA PHE A 304 -16.10 8.12 26.35
C PHE A 304 -14.60 8.41 26.39
N GLN A 305 -14.19 9.54 26.98
CA GLN A 305 -12.78 9.89 27.11
C GLN A 305 -12.01 8.87 27.96
N LYS A 306 -12.58 8.41 29.07
CA LYS A 306 -11.97 7.36 29.92
C LYS A 306 -11.84 6.04 29.17
N ILE A 307 -12.89 5.64 28.45
CA ILE A 307 -12.88 4.43 27.63
C ILE A 307 -11.83 4.53 26.52
N ALA A 308 -11.73 5.67 25.84
CA ALA A 308 -10.74 5.89 24.80
C ALA A 308 -9.30 5.76 25.33
N SER A 309 -9.00 6.30 26.52
CA SER A 309 -7.70 6.12 27.19
C SER A 309 -7.45 4.65 27.58
N LEU A 310 -8.43 3.98 28.19
CA LEU A 310 -8.32 2.56 28.56
C LEU A 310 -8.05 1.67 27.33
N LEU A 311 -8.74 1.94 26.22
CA LEU A 311 -8.54 1.23 24.97
C LEU A 311 -7.13 1.48 24.39
N GLU A 312 -6.65 2.72 24.38
CA GLU A 312 -5.29 3.01 23.90
C GLU A 312 -4.21 2.34 24.77
N GLU A 313 -4.41 2.31 26.09
CA GLU A 313 -3.51 1.65 27.05
C GLU A 313 -3.52 0.13 26.90
N HIS A 314 -4.72 -0.47 26.79
CA HIS A 314 -4.89 -1.93 26.68
C HIS A 314 -4.31 -2.47 25.37
N TYR A 315 -4.62 -1.82 24.25
CA TYR A 315 -4.17 -2.24 22.92
C TYR A 315 -2.76 -1.75 22.58
N LYS A 316 -2.20 -0.82 23.39
CA LYS A 316 -0.92 -0.13 23.14
C LYS A 316 -0.84 0.41 21.71
N GLU A 317 -1.92 1.05 21.30
CA GLU A 317 -2.15 1.44 19.91
C GLU A 317 -3.28 2.47 19.80
N MET A 318 -3.19 3.38 18.83
CA MET A 318 -4.26 4.33 18.54
C MET A 318 -5.49 3.59 18.01
N GLN A 319 -6.64 3.86 18.62
CA GLN A 319 -7.88 3.17 18.32
C GLN A 319 -8.84 4.05 17.51
N ASP A 320 -9.52 3.43 16.55
CA ASP A 320 -10.73 3.88 15.86
C ASP A 320 -11.95 3.24 16.56
N ILE A 321 -12.82 4.07 17.13
CA ILE A 321 -13.90 3.67 18.03
C ILE A 321 -15.23 4.12 17.45
N GLU A 322 -16.15 3.16 17.29
CA GLU A 322 -17.56 3.43 16.96
C GLU A 322 -18.40 3.36 18.23
N PHE A 323 -19.22 4.38 18.48
CA PHE A 323 -20.05 4.46 19.68
C PHE A 323 -21.46 4.95 19.39
N THR A 324 -22.40 4.58 20.26
CA THR A 324 -23.78 5.06 20.26
C THR A 324 -24.18 5.45 21.67
N ILE A 325 -24.92 6.55 21.78
CA ILE A 325 -25.55 7.00 23.01
C ILE A 325 -27.05 6.79 22.83
N GLU A 326 -27.65 5.96 23.69
CA GLU A 326 -29.08 5.74 23.73
C GLU A 326 -29.61 6.28 25.06
N ASN A 327 -30.46 7.30 25.02
CA ASN A 327 -31.04 7.92 26.22
C ASN A 327 -29.99 8.26 27.30
N SER A 328 -28.95 8.99 26.89
CA SER A 328 -27.79 9.39 27.72
C SER A 328 -26.89 8.26 28.21
N LYS A 329 -27.09 7.00 27.79
CA LYS A 329 -26.21 5.87 28.12
C LYS A 329 -25.27 5.56 26.95
N LEU A 330 -23.98 5.56 27.20
CA LEU A 330 -22.94 5.27 26.21
C LEU A 330 -22.79 3.77 25.97
N TYR A 331 -22.63 3.39 24.72
CA TYR A 331 -22.31 2.05 24.28
C TYR A 331 -21.18 2.08 23.26
N ILE A 332 -20.25 1.13 23.37
CA ILE A 332 -19.16 0.95 22.40
C ILE A 332 -19.53 -0.21 21.47
N LEU A 333 -19.58 0.09 20.17
CA LEU A 333 -20.00 -0.87 19.14
C LEU A 333 -18.83 -1.58 18.49
N GLN A 334 -17.69 -0.90 18.40
CA GLN A 334 -16.50 -1.43 17.74
C GLN A 334 -15.28 -0.65 18.20
N THR A 335 -14.15 -1.35 18.30
CA THR A 335 -12.83 -0.74 18.32
C THR A 335 -11.90 -1.51 17.39
N ARG A 336 -10.93 -0.81 16.80
CA ARG A 336 -9.86 -1.40 15.99
C ARG A 336 -8.67 -0.46 15.96
N THR A 337 -7.50 -0.99 15.61
CA THR A 337 -6.33 -0.16 15.25
C THR A 337 -6.72 0.85 14.18
N GLY A 338 -6.58 2.14 14.49
CA GLY A 338 -7.00 3.20 13.58
C GLY A 338 -6.05 3.31 12.39
N LYS A 339 -6.62 3.35 11.18
CA LYS A 339 -5.85 3.68 9.96
C LYS A 339 -5.42 5.14 10.01
N ARG A 340 -4.20 5.42 9.58
CA ARG A 340 -3.53 6.72 9.77
C ARG A 340 -2.55 6.99 8.64
N ALA A 341 -2.21 8.26 8.44
CA ALA A 341 -1.14 8.68 7.53
C ALA A 341 0.24 8.25 8.08
N THR A 342 1.24 8.06 7.23
CA THR A 342 2.58 7.64 7.65
C THR A 342 3.22 8.61 8.65
N ALA A 343 3.08 9.92 8.42
CA ALA A 343 3.58 10.94 9.36
C ALA A 343 2.92 10.81 10.74
N ALA A 344 1.60 10.57 10.77
CA ALA A 344 0.88 10.31 12.02
C ALA A 344 1.33 9.00 12.67
N ALA A 345 1.60 7.94 11.91
CA ALA A 345 2.09 6.67 12.45
C ALA A 345 3.42 6.84 13.19
N ILE A 346 4.37 7.57 12.60
CA ILE A 346 5.67 7.87 13.19
C ILE A 346 5.50 8.72 14.45
N LYS A 347 4.72 9.80 14.36
CA LYS A 347 4.45 10.65 15.52
C LYS A 347 3.82 9.87 16.68
N ILE A 348 2.78 9.08 16.39
CA ILE A 348 2.09 8.29 17.41
C ILE A 348 3.06 7.27 18.04
N ALA A 349 3.87 6.58 17.24
CA ALA A 349 4.87 5.66 17.75
C ALA A 349 5.90 6.38 18.63
N ALA A 350 6.34 7.58 18.23
CA ALA A 350 7.28 8.38 18.99
C ALA A 350 6.70 8.85 20.33
N ASP A 351 5.49 9.43 20.32
CA ASP A 351 4.77 9.88 21.50
C ASP A 351 4.50 8.71 22.47
N MET A 352 4.09 7.53 21.96
CA MET A 352 3.85 6.34 22.81
C MET A 352 5.11 5.80 23.49
N VAL A 353 6.28 5.96 22.87
CA VAL A 353 7.57 5.64 23.52
C VAL A 353 7.89 6.64 24.62
N GLU A 354 7.69 7.93 24.37
CA GLU A 354 7.90 8.99 25.38
C GLU A 354 6.96 8.84 26.58
N GLU A 355 5.73 8.39 26.33
CA GLU A 355 4.73 8.08 27.36
C GLU A 355 5.03 6.78 28.12
N GLY A 356 6.01 5.98 27.68
CA GLY A 356 6.33 4.69 28.28
C GLY A 356 5.30 3.58 28.00
N LEU A 357 4.41 3.77 27.03
CA LEU A 357 3.37 2.80 26.67
C LEU A 357 3.94 1.62 25.87
N ILE A 358 4.92 1.90 25.00
CA ILE A 358 5.63 0.92 24.18
C ILE A 358 7.14 1.16 24.23
N SER A 359 7.91 0.11 23.97
CA SER A 359 9.36 0.18 23.77
C SER A 359 9.70 0.70 22.36
N GLN A 360 10.95 1.17 22.17
CA GLN A 360 11.48 1.52 20.84
C GLN A 360 11.40 0.34 19.85
N LYS A 361 11.57 -0.89 20.36
CA LYS A 361 11.45 -2.11 19.57
C LYS A 361 10.02 -2.33 19.09
N GLU A 362 9.02 -2.15 19.95
CA GLU A 362 7.61 -2.23 19.55
C GLU A 362 7.25 -1.10 18.58
N ALA A 363 7.78 0.11 18.78
CA ALA A 363 7.51 1.28 17.94
C ALA A 363 7.88 1.06 16.46
N ILE A 364 9.05 0.46 16.18
CA ILE A 364 9.45 0.21 14.79
C ILE A 364 8.53 -0.77 14.05
N PHE A 365 7.80 -1.64 14.76
CA PHE A 365 6.80 -2.54 14.17
C PHE A 365 5.41 -1.90 14.01
N LYS A 366 5.20 -0.67 14.51
CA LYS A 366 3.94 0.07 14.32
C LYS A 366 3.83 0.75 12.95
N VAL A 367 4.94 0.84 12.22
CA VAL A 367 5.02 1.46 10.88
C VAL A 367 5.40 0.38 9.88
N GLU A 368 4.58 0.18 8.85
CA GLU A 368 4.91 -0.75 7.77
C GLU A 368 5.95 -0.11 6.84
N PRO A 369 7.02 -0.80 6.41
CA PRO A 369 8.07 -0.19 5.60
C PRO A 369 7.56 0.43 4.29
N ALA A 370 6.62 -0.22 3.62
CA ALA A 370 6.01 0.29 2.38
C ALA A 370 5.27 1.63 2.58
N GLN A 371 4.85 1.97 3.80
CA GLN A 371 4.21 3.26 4.07
C GLN A 371 5.19 4.43 4.02
N LEU A 372 6.50 4.19 4.17
CA LEU A 372 7.51 5.25 4.14
C LEU A 372 7.66 5.89 2.75
N ASP A 373 7.32 5.17 1.67
CA ASP A 373 7.24 5.76 0.32
C ASP A 373 6.27 6.94 0.28
N GLN A 374 5.23 6.95 1.12
CA GLN A 374 4.27 8.06 1.16
C GLN A 374 4.90 9.36 1.64
N LEU A 375 5.93 9.29 2.49
CA LEU A 375 6.66 10.47 2.94
C LEU A 375 7.58 11.05 1.86
N LEU A 376 7.83 10.29 0.80
CA LEU A 376 8.60 10.71 -0.36
C LEU A 376 7.70 11.27 -1.47
N HIS A 377 6.37 11.19 -1.32
CA HIS A 377 5.47 11.81 -2.27
C HIS A 377 5.69 13.33 -2.32
N PRO A 378 5.73 13.92 -3.51
CA PRO A 378 5.96 15.35 -3.65
C PRO A 378 4.89 16.17 -2.92
N SER A 379 5.30 17.28 -2.29
CA SER A 379 4.39 18.32 -1.76
C SER A 379 4.30 19.48 -2.73
N PHE A 380 3.22 20.26 -2.79
CA PHE A 380 3.20 21.44 -3.66
C PHE A 380 4.31 22.44 -3.28
N ASP A 381 4.90 23.07 -4.30
CA ASP A 381 5.76 24.23 -4.08
C ASP A 381 4.94 25.34 -3.41
N LYS A 382 5.40 25.84 -2.25
CA LYS A 382 4.63 26.82 -1.47
C LYS A 382 4.50 28.16 -2.19
N GLU A 383 5.50 28.58 -2.97
CA GLU A 383 5.44 29.84 -3.71
C GLU A 383 4.49 29.73 -4.89
N GLU A 384 4.54 28.62 -5.63
CA GLU A 384 3.61 28.38 -6.73
C GLU A 384 2.17 28.17 -6.25
N LEU A 385 1.98 27.42 -5.17
CA LEU A 385 0.66 27.18 -4.57
C LEU A 385 -0.01 28.49 -4.13
N ASN A 386 0.77 29.43 -3.57
CA ASN A 386 0.26 30.73 -3.13
C ASN A 386 -0.16 31.65 -4.29
N LYS A 387 0.33 31.41 -5.51
CA LYS A 387 -0.08 32.16 -6.72
C LYS A 387 -1.39 31.65 -7.30
N GLN A 388 -1.84 30.45 -6.92
CA GLN A 388 -3.04 29.84 -7.49
C GLN A 388 -4.31 30.25 -6.76
N LYS A 389 -5.39 30.44 -7.53
CA LYS A 389 -6.71 30.69 -6.98
C LYS A 389 -7.36 29.35 -6.58
N ILE A 390 -7.84 29.27 -5.35
CA ILE A 390 -8.61 28.12 -4.86
C ILE A 390 -9.93 28.05 -5.65
N LEU A 391 -10.17 26.91 -6.30
CA LEU A 391 -11.42 26.62 -7.01
C LEU A 391 -12.54 26.32 -6.00
N THR A 392 -12.27 25.41 -5.07
CA THR A 392 -13.17 25.04 -3.98
C THR A 392 -12.36 24.50 -2.78
N THR A 393 -13.04 24.34 -1.65
CA THR A 393 -12.47 23.76 -0.44
C THR A 393 -13.42 22.67 0.07
N GLY A 394 -12.85 21.54 0.47
CA GLY A 394 -13.50 20.46 1.19
C GLY A 394 -12.75 20.13 2.47
N LEU A 395 -12.95 18.91 2.98
CA LEU A 395 -12.24 18.36 4.12
C LEU A 395 -11.02 17.58 3.61
N GLY A 396 -9.82 17.95 4.05
CA GLY A 396 -8.58 17.21 3.78
C GLY A 396 -8.58 15.86 4.48
N ALA A 397 -9.10 14.83 3.82
CA ALA A 397 -9.31 13.51 4.39
C ALA A 397 -8.03 12.67 4.47
N SER A 398 -7.16 12.81 3.47
CA SER A 398 -5.88 12.14 3.39
C SER A 398 -4.84 13.10 2.83
N PRO A 399 -3.71 13.31 3.53
CA PRO A 399 -2.70 14.29 3.14
C PRO A 399 -2.03 13.91 1.82
N GLY A 400 -1.44 14.90 1.15
CA GLY A 400 -0.68 14.72 -0.08
C GLY A 400 -0.97 15.80 -1.12
N ALA A 401 -0.08 15.94 -2.10
CA ALA A 401 -0.29 16.79 -3.27
C ALA A 401 -0.48 15.92 -4.50
N ALA A 402 -1.63 16.07 -5.16
CA ALA A 402 -1.94 15.30 -6.36
C ALA A 402 -2.31 16.25 -7.50
N SER A 403 -1.78 16.00 -8.69
CA SER A 403 -2.17 16.70 -9.92
C SER A 403 -2.37 15.68 -11.03
N GLY A 404 -3.46 15.80 -11.75
CA GLY A 404 -3.79 14.88 -12.84
C GLY A 404 -5.09 15.27 -13.53
N LYS A 405 -5.40 14.52 -14.59
CA LYS A 405 -6.62 14.66 -15.36
C LYS A 405 -7.81 14.10 -14.60
N ILE A 406 -8.96 14.77 -14.67
CA ILE A 406 -10.16 14.31 -13.98
C ILE A 406 -10.89 13.22 -14.73
N PHE A 407 -11.41 12.24 -14.00
CA PHE A 407 -12.30 11.20 -14.49
C PHE A 407 -13.44 10.98 -13.50
N PHE A 408 -14.65 10.73 -14.01
CA PHE A 408 -15.85 10.57 -13.17
C PHE A 408 -16.27 9.12 -12.94
N ASN A 409 -15.56 8.17 -13.58
CA ASN A 409 -15.86 6.74 -13.52
C ASN A 409 -14.60 5.91 -13.25
N SER A 410 -14.69 4.99 -12.29
CA SER A 410 -13.61 4.06 -11.90
C SER A 410 -13.02 3.29 -13.11
N LYS A 411 -13.86 2.80 -14.03
CA LYS A 411 -13.40 2.04 -15.21
C LYS A 411 -12.62 2.91 -16.20
N ASN A 412 -13.03 4.17 -16.37
CA ASN A 412 -12.32 5.11 -17.24
C ASN A 412 -10.98 5.51 -16.61
N ALA A 413 -10.96 5.70 -15.30
CA ALA A 413 -9.73 5.94 -14.55
C ALA A 413 -8.71 4.78 -14.74
N VAL A 414 -9.14 3.52 -14.60
CA VAL A 414 -8.24 2.37 -14.83
C VAL A 414 -7.68 2.35 -16.25
N LYS A 415 -8.52 2.56 -17.27
CA LYS A 415 -8.08 2.59 -18.68
C LYS A 415 -7.07 3.70 -18.96
N ALA A 416 -7.31 4.90 -18.43
CA ALA A 416 -6.40 6.02 -18.61
C ALA A 416 -5.06 5.80 -17.86
N HIS A 417 -5.09 5.09 -16.73
CA HIS A 417 -3.87 4.73 -16.00
C HIS A 417 -3.03 3.71 -16.79
N GLU A 418 -3.68 2.70 -17.39
CA GLU A 418 -3.03 1.74 -18.28
C GLU A 418 -2.41 2.43 -19.52
N ALA A 419 -2.94 3.60 -19.92
CA ALA A 419 -2.35 4.45 -20.97
C ALA A 419 -1.23 5.39 -20.47
N GLY A 420 -0.85 5.32 -19.19
CA GLY A 420 0.22 6.12 -18.59
C GLY A 420 -0.19 7.52 -18.11
N GLU A 421 -1.49 7.82 -18.01
CA GLU A 421 -1.97 9.12 -17.55
C GLU A 421 -2.03 9.23 -16.01
N ARG A 422 -1.82 10.45 -15.49
CA ARG A 422 -2.04 10.77 -14.07
C ARG A 422 -3.47 11.20 -13.85
N ILE A 423 -4.12 10.64 -12.84
CA ILE A 423 -5.58 10.67 -12.72
C ILE A 423 -6.05 11.23 -11.39
N ILE A 424 -7.11 12.02 -11.44
CA ILE A 424 -7.89 12.44 -10.27
C ILE A 424 -9.31 11.88 -10.42
N LEU A 425 -9.73 11.03 -9.49
CA LEU A 425 -11.08 10.48 -9.47
C LEU A 425 -12.03 11.47 -8.79
N VAL A 426 -13.04 11.94 -9.53
CA VAL A 426 -14.07 12.87 -9.02
C VAL A 426 -15.41 12.14 -8.94
N ARG A 427 -16.03 12.09 -7.77
CA ARG A 427 -17.32 11.40 -7.55
C ARG A 427 -18.27 12.24 -6.71
N GLN A 428 -19.57 11.98 -6.79
CA GLN A 428 -20.51 12.53 -5.82
C GLN A 428 -20.20 12.00 -4.40
N GLU A 429 -20.06 10.68 -4.32
CA GLU A 429 -19.55 9.89 -3.20
C GLU A 429 -18.88 8.63 -3.76
N THR A 430 -17.90 8.06 -3.07
CA THR A 430 -17.30 6.77 -3.47
C THR A 430 -18.03 5.62 -2.82
N SER A 431 -18.11 4.51 -3.55
CA SER A 431 -18.61 3.23 -3.07
C SER A 431 -17.51 2.15 -3.11
N PRO A 432 -17.75 0.97 -2.54
CA PRO A 432 -16.82 -0.17 -2.66
C PRO A 432 -16.53 -0.59 -4.11
N GLU A 433 -17.40 -0.25 -5.07
CA GLU A 433 -17.21 -0.54 -6.49
C GLU A 433 -16.13 0.34 -7.15
N ASP A 434 -15.78 1.45 -6.51
CA ASP A 434 -14.82 2.42 -7.03
C ASP A 434 -13.36 2.09 -6.68
N ILE A 435 -13.10 0.98 -5.97
CA ILE A 435 -11.78 0.73 -5.36
C ILE A 435 -10.64 0.63 -6.37
N GLU A 436 -10.85 0.03 -7.54
CA GLU A 436 -9.83 -0.07 -8.58
C GLU A 436 -9.43 1.32 -9.08
N GLY A 437 -10.41 2.16 -9.41
CA GLY A 437 -10.20 3.55 -9.80
C GLY A 437 -9.54 4.39 -8.71
N MET A 438 -9.92 4.20 -7.44
CA MET A 438 -9.28 4.87 -6.31
C MET A 438 -7.80 4.48 -6.17
N SER A 439 -7.48 3.21 -6.37
CA SER A 439 -6.11 2.69 -6.26
C SER A 439 -5.18 3.25 -7.34
N VAL A 440 -5.67 3.39 -8.58
CA VAL A 440 -4.86 3.89 -9.71
C VAL A 440 -4.75 5.41 -9.77
N SER A 441 -5.61 6.14 -9.03
CA SER A 441 -5.63 7.60 -9.04
C SER A 441 -4.50 8.21 -8.21
N GLU A 442 -4.02 9.39 -8.60
CA GLU A 442 -3.10 10.22 -7.79
C GLU A 442 -3.84 10.88 -6.61
N GLY A 443 -5.12 11.21 -6.81
CA GLY A 443 -5.97 11.75 -5.77
C GLY A 443 -7.46 11.59 -6.03
N ILE A 444 -8.25 11.81 -4.97
CA ILE A 444 -9.69 11.56 -4.94
C ILE A 444 -10.40 12.82 -4.44
N LEU A 445 -11.43 13.27 -5.17
CA LEU A 445 -12.27 14.41 -4.79
C LEU A 445 -13.74 13.97 -4.73
N THR A 446 -14.42 14.20 -3.59
CA THR A 446 -15.85 13.96 -3.47
C THR A 446 -16.66 15.18 -3.09
N ALA A 447 -17.87 15.29 -3.64
CA ALA A 447 -18.80 16.37 -3.32
C ALA A 447 -19.38 16.23 -1.91
N ARG A 448 -19.65 14.98 -1.48
CA ARG A 448 -20.21 14.62 -0.17
C ARG A 448 -19.23 13.78 0.65
N GLY A 449 -19.56 13.58 1.92
CA GLY A 449 -18.80 12.74 2.86
C GLY A 449 -17.97 13.52 3.88
N GLY A 450 -17.87 12.99 5.10
CA GLY A 450 -17.04 13.51 6.20
C GLY A 450 -15.66 12.84 6.29
N MET A 451 -14.89 13.16 7.33
CA MET A 451 -13.54 12.59 7.56
C MET A 451 -13.54 11.08 7.77
N THR A 452 -14.70 10.48 8.04
CA THR A 452 -14.96 9.05 8.23
C THR A 452 -15.70 8.40 7.07
N SER A 453 -15.93 9.12 5.96
CA SER A 453 -16.56 8.57 4.75
C SER A 453 -15.71 7.47 4.10
N HIS A 454 -16.32 6.69 3.20
CA HIS A 454 -15.64 5.62 2.46
C HIS A 454 -14.37 6.12 1.76
N ALA A 455 -14.47 7.23 1.01
CA ALA A 455 -13.36 7.86 0.31
C ALA A 455 -12.21 8.21 1.27
N ALA A 456 -12.56 8.80 2.43
CA ALA A 456 -11.59 9.22 3.42
C ALA A 456 -10.83 8.06 4.06
N VAL A 457 -11.55 7.00 4.45
CA VAL A 457 -10.95 5.82 5.11
C VAL A 457 -10.08 5.02 4.16
N VAL A 458 -10.54 4.83 2.92
CA VAL A 458 -9.80 4.08 1.90
C VAL A 458 -8.63 4.90 1.37
N GLY A 459 -8.84 6.18 1.06
CA GLY A 459 -7.79 7.11 0.61
C GLY A 459 -6.62 7.19 1.59
N ARG A 460 -6.90 7.31 2.90
CA ARG A 460 -5.86 7.25 3.95
C ARG A 460 -5.15 5.90 3.98
N GLY A 461 -5.89 4.80 3.87
CA GLY A 461 -5.32 3.46 3.86
C GLY A 461 -4.37 3.22 2.68
N MET A 462 -4.66 3.83 1.53
CA MET A 462 -3.85 3.75 0.31
C MET A 462 -2.75 4.83 0.24
N GLY A 463 -2.74 5.80 1.15
CA GLY A 463 -1.81 6.94 1.09
C GLY A 463 -2.06 7.89 -0.08
N LYS A 464 -3.27 7.92 -0.63
CA LYS A 464 -3.64 8.79 -1.75
C LYS A 464 -4.18 10.12 -1.25
N CYS A 465 -3.85 11.21 -1.93
CA CYS A 465 -4.41 12.53 -1.62
C CYS A 465 -5.94 12.47 -1.74
N CYS A 466 -6.66 12.87 -0.69
CA CYS A 466 -8.12 12.77 -0.68
C CYS A 466 -8.77 13.99 -0.06
N ILE A 467 -9.70 14.60 -0.79
CA ILE A 467 -10.53 15.71 -0.34
C ILE A 467 -11.99 15.25 -0.43
N VAL A 468 -12.70 15.32 0.69
CA VAL A 468 -14.11 14.88 0.77
C VAL A 468 -15.02 16.02 1.19
N GLY A 469 -16.32 15.92 0.89
CA GLY A 469 -17.29 16.91 1.35
C GLY A 469 -17.07 18.30 0.75
N ALA A 470 -16.55 18.39 -0.47
CA ALA A 470 -16.39 19.64 -1.20
C ALA A 470 -17.75 20.17 -1.73
N GLY A 471 -18.72 20.41 -0.84
CA GLY A 471 -20.14 20.59 -1.17
C GLY A 471 -20.51 21.77 -2.10
N LYS A 472 -19.54 22.62 -2.47
CA LYS A 472 -19.71 23.64 -3.51
C LYS A 472 -19.61 23.08 -4.93
N ILE A 473 -19.11 21.85 -5.09
CA ILE A 473 -19.06 21.18 -6.39
C ILE A 473 -20.38 20.46 -6.65
N ASN A 474 -20.90 20.61 -7.86
CA ASN A 474 -22.03 19.83 -8.35
C ASN A 474 -21.51 18.88 -9.44
N VAL A 475 -21.47 17.59 -9.13
CA VAL A 475 -20.91 16.55 -10.01
C VAL A 475 -22.02 15.96 -10.87
N ASP A 476 -21.82 15.98 -12.18
CA ASP A 476 -22.65 15.31 -13.17
C ASP A 476 -21.82 14.17 -13.79
N GLU A 477 -21.96 12.99 -13.20
CA GLU A 477 -21.20 11.79 -13.58
C GLU A 477 -21.60 11.26 -14.97
N GLU A 478 -22.83 11.52 -15.42
CA GLU A 478 -23.34 11.07 -16.72
C GLU A 478 -22.79 11.96 -17.86
N SER A 479 -22.76 13.27 -17.64
CA SER A 479 -22.19 14.23 -18.59
C SER A 479 -20.66 14.38 -18.49
N GLY A 480 -20.01 13.72 -17.52
CA GLY A 480 -18.56 13.77 -17.32
C GLY A 480 -18.04 15.18 -16.99
N LEU A 481 -18.72 15.90 -16.09
CA LEU A 481 -18.32 17.24 -15.67
C LEU A 481 -18.68 17.55 -14.22
N PHE A 482 -18.02 18.52 -13.62
CA PHE A 482 -18.52 19.17 -12.39
C PHE A 482 -18.53 20.68 -12.52
N ARG A 483 -19.38 21.33 -11.72
CA ARG A 483 -19.53 22.80 -11.69
C ARG A 483 -19.25 23.36 -10.30
N VAL A 484 -18.57 24.51 -10.25
CA VAL A 484 -18.34 25.30 -9.05
C VAL A 484 -18.66 26.75 -9.36
N GLY A 485 -19.84 27.22 -8.93
CA GLY A 485 -20.36 28.52 -9.36
C GLY A 485 -20.51 28.55 -10.90
N GLU A 486 -19.83 29.49 -11.55
CA GLU A 486 -19.84 29.65 -13.01
C GLU A 486 -18.79 28.78 -13.74
N ILE A 487 -17.85 28.19 -13.00
CA ILE A 487 -16.76 27.41 -13.59
C ILE A 487 -17.24 25.97 -13.83
N THR A 488 -17.06 25.47 -15.05
CA THR A 488 -17.31 24.08 -15.43
C THR A 488 -15.98 23.41 -15.77
N VAL A 489 -15.73 22.24 -15.20
CA VAL A 489 -14.53 21.43 -15.45
C VAL A 489 -14.96 20.08 -16.01
N ARG A 490 -14.38 19.66 -17.14
CA ARG A 490 -14.79 18.46 -17.89
C ARG A 490 -13.77 17.33 -17.78
N GLU A 491 -14.24 16.10 -18.02
CA GLU A 491 -13.40 14.90 -18.07
C GLU A 491 -12.15 15.13 -18.95
N GLY A 492 -10.98 14.76 -18.45
CA GLY A 492 -9.69 14.97 -19.10
C GLY A 492 -8.98 16.29 -18.81
N GLU A 493 -9.65 17.28 -18.21
CA GLU A 493 -8.99 18.51 -17.73
C GLU A 493 -8.15 18.26 -16.47
N GLU A 494 -7.07 19.02 -16.30
CA GLU A 494 -6.19 18.86 -15.13
C GLU A 494 -6.65 19.69 -13.93
N ILE A 495 -6.62 19.07 -12.75
CA ILE A 495 -6.78 19.75 -11.46
C ILE A 495 -5.67 19.34 -10.50
N SER A 496 -5.52 20.13 -9.44
CA SER A 496 -4.59 19.85 -8.35
C SER A 496 -5.31 19.82 -7.01
N LEU A 497 -5.00 18.84 -6.17
CA LEU A 497 -5.59 18.59 -4.86
C LEU A 497 -4.54 18.72 -3.76
N ASP A 498 -4.76 19.62 -2.81
CA ASP A 498 -4.04 19.70 -1.54
C ASP A 498 -4.87 18.98 -0.47
N GLY A 499 -4.54 17.71 -0.25
CA GLY A 499 -5.23 16.83 0.68
C GLY A 499 -4.98 17.14 2.15
N GLU A 500 -4.00 18.00 2.46
CA GLU A 500 -3.72 18.45 3.83
C GLU A 500 -4.66 19.60 4.22
N LYS A 501 -4.80 20.60 3.34
CA LYS A 501 -5.68 21.77 3.59
C LYS A 501 -7.11 21.58 3.08
N GLY A 502 -7.35 20.56 2.25
CA GLY A 502 -8.64 20.34 1.59
C GLY A 502 -8.89 21.30 0.43
N ASN A 503 -7.86 21.90 -0.17
CA ASN A 503 -8.01 22.87 -1.25
C ASN A 503 -7.92 22.22 -2.63
N VAL A 504 -8.79 22.65 -3.55
CA VAL A 504 -8.81 22.23 -4.95
C VAL A 504 -8.42 23.41 -5.83
N TYR A 505 -7.57 23.17 -6.82
CA TYR A 505 -7.05 24.17 -7.75
C TYR A 505 -7.26 23.72 -9.20
N LEU A 506 -7.45 24.69 -10.10
CA LEU A 506 -7.45 24.42 -11.54
C LEU A 506 -6.01 24.26 -12.06
N GLY A 507 -5.82 23.33 -12.99
CA GLY A 507 -4.54 23.07 -13.62
C GLY A 507 -3.56 22.29 -12.75
N LYS A 508 -2.35 22.13 -13.28
CA LYS A 508 -1.25 21.42 -12.64
C LYS A 508 -0.36 22.38 -11.86
N ILE A 509 -0.16 22.09 -10.57
CA ILE A 509 0.74 22.84 -9.70
C ILE A 509 2.07 22.07 -9.58
N PRO A 510 3.23 22.74 -9.75
CA PRO A 510 4.53 22.13 -9.49
C PRO A 510 4.67 21.62 -8.06
N THR A 511 5.38 20.51 -7.91
CA THR A 511 5.66 19.91 -6.61
C THR A 511 7.16 19.97 -6.29
N THR A 512 7.45 20.04 -5.00
CA THR A 512 8.79 20.00 -4.40
C THR A 512 8.98 18.71 -3.63
N LYS A 513 10.24 18.34 -3.41
CA LYS A 513 10.57 17.20 -2.56
C LYS A 513 10.25 17.53 -1.10
N PRO A 514 9.59 16.62 -0.36
CA PRO A 514 9.31 16.83 1.06
C PRO A 514 10.61 16.89 1.86
N LYS A 515 10.63 17.73 2.89
CA LYS A 515 11.70 17.72 3.90
C LYS A 515 11.32 16.76 5.02
N LEU A 516 12.08 15.67 5.15
CA LEU A 516 11.99 14.77 6.29
C LEU A 516 12.75 15.41 7.46
N ALA A 517 12.09 15.63 8.59
CA ALA A 517 12.71 16.20 9.79
C ALA A 517 11.92 15.85 11.07
N GLY A 518 12.58 15.91 12.22
CA GLY A 518 11.93 15.82 13.55
C GLY A 518 11.67 14.38 13.99
N ASP A 519 10.41 14.02 14.20
CA ASP A 519 10.01 12.68 14.68
C ASP A 519 10.48 11.56 13.74
N PHE A 520 10.62 11.85 12.44
CA PHE A 520 11.16 10.92 11.45
C PHE A 520 12.63 10.54 11.75
N ASP A 521 13.50 11.52 12.00
CA ASP A 521 14.92 11.26 12.26
C ASP A 521 15.10 10.48 13.55
N LYS A 522 14.30 10.84 14.58
CA LYS A 522 14.27 10.13 15.86
C LYS A 522 13.85 8.67 15.67
N PHE A 523 12.76 8.43 14.94
CA PHE A 523 12.27 7.08 14.65
C PHE A 523 13.28 6.26 13.84
N MET A 524 13.88 6.86 12.80
CA MET A 524 14.89 6.18 11.98
C MET A 524 16.19 5.92 12.76
N SER A 525 16.54 6.74 13.74
CA SER A 525 17.67 6.45 14.64
C SER A 525 17.44 5.19 15.48
N TRP A 526 16.19 4.93 15.90
CA TRP A 526 15.83 3.68 16.56
C TRP A 526 15.95 2.49 15.61
N ALA A 527 15.43 2.62 14.39
CA ALA A 527 15.56 1.58 13.37
C ALA A 527 17.04 1.23 13.12
N ASP A 528 17.89 2.25 12.94
CA ASP A 528 19.33 2.05 12.76
C ASP A 528 20.01 1.36 13.94
N SER A 529 19.55 1.59 15.17
CA SER A 529 20.12 0.94 16.36
C SER A 529 19.85 -0.56 16.43
N PHE A 530 18.78 -1.05 15.79
CA PHE A 530 18.42 -2.46 15.76
C PHE A 530 18.99 -3.21 14.57
N ARG A 531 19.22 -2.54 13.43
CA ARG A 531 19.75 -3.20 12.23
C ARG A 531 21.25 -3.47 12.37
N LYS A 532 21.69 -4.62 11.85
CA LYS A 532 23.11 -4.97 11.68
C LYS A 532 23.50 -5.03 10.22
N MET A 533 22.58 -5.49 9.37
CA MET A 533 22.75 -5.50 7.93
C MET A 533 22.90 -4.07 7.41
N GLY A 534 23.92 -3.87 6.57
CA GLY A 534 24.18 -2.58 5.96
C GLY A 534 23.15 -2.23 4.89
N VAL A 535 22.90 -0.95 4.68
CA VAL A 535 22.02 -0.48 3.61
C VAL A 535 22.80 0.44 2.68
N ARG A 536 23.04 -0.03 1.46
CA ARG A 536 23.78 0.69 0.42
C ARG A 536 22.85 1.12 -0.72
N ALA A 537 23.35 1.98 -1.59
CA ALA A 537 22.61 2.47 -2.74
C ALA A 537 23.06 1.87 -4.07
N ASN A 538 22.10 1.73 -4.98
CA ASN A 538 22.33 1.58 -6.41
C ASN A 538 22.31 3.01 -6.97
N ALA A 539 23.48 3.59 -7.20
CA ALA A 539 23.63 4.99 -7.59
C ALA A 539 24.77 5.14 -8.61
N ASP A 540 24.41 5.71 -9.76
CA ASP A 540 25.28 5.76 -10.93
C ASP A 540 25.82 7.18 -11.19
N THR A 541 25.16 8.19 -10.60
CA THR A 541 25.50 9.61 -10.78
C THR A 541 25.82 10.30 -9.46
N PRO A 542 26.57 11.43 -9.46
CA PRO A 542 26.79 12.25 -8.27
C PRO A 542 25.49 12.72 -7.60
N LYS A 543 24.44 12.99 -8.39
CA LYS A 543 23.13 13.40 -7.88
C LYS A 543 22.47 12.27 -7.09
N ASP A 544 22.50 11.05 -7.62
CA ASP A 544 21.92 9.88 -6.95
C ASP A 544 22.72 9.50 -5.70
N ALA A 545 24.04 9.62 -5.76
CA ALA A 545 24.94 9.39 -4.64
C ALA A 545 24.64 10.34 -3.47
N ASN A 546 24.50 11.66 -3.74
CA ASN A 546 24.11 12.63 -2.71
C ASN A 546 22.72 12.30 -2.13
N GLN A 547 21.74 12.00 -2.99
CA GLN A 547 20.39 11.67 -2.54
C GLN A 547 20.38 10.43 -1.64
N ALA A 548 21.17 9.41 -1.98
CA ALA A 548 21.30 8.20 -1.17
C ALA A 548 21.89 8.50 0.21
N LEU A 549 22.90 9.37 0.32
CA LEU A 549 23.47 9.78 1.60
C LEU A 549 22.49 10.57 2.46
N GLU A 550 21.71 11.47 1.87
CA GLU A 550 20.63 12.19 2.58
C GLU A 550 19.62 11.22 3.21
N PHE A 551 19.38 10.08 2.57
CA PHE A 551 18.49 9.03 3.07
C PHE A 551 19.17 8.00 3.99
N GLY A 552 20.47 8.17 4.27
CA GLY A 552 21.23 7.34 5.20
C GLY A 552 21.87 6.09 4.59
N ALA A 553 22.19 6.10 3.30
CA ALA A 553 22.95 5.01 2.68
C ALA A 553 24.39 4.95 3.24
N GLU A 554 24.90 3.73 3.43
CA GLU A 554 26.22 3.45 4.01
C GLU A 554 27.27 3.11 2.94
N GLY A 555 27.07 3.67 1.74
CA GLY A 555 27.91 3.46 0.56
C GLY A 555 27.09 3.08 -0.67
N ILE A 556 27.79 2.76 -1.75
CA ILE A 556 27.20 2.30 -3.01
C ILE A 556 27.45 0.80 -3.14
N GLY A 557 26.39 0.01 -3.31
CA GLY A 557 26.47 -1.43 -3.56
C GLY A 557 26.39 -1.79 -5.04
N LEU A 558 25.99 -0.83 -5.89
CA LEU A 558 26.02 -0.97 -7.34
C LEU A 558 26.10 0.42 -8.02
N CYS A 559 27.22 0.69 -8.67
CA CYS A 559 27.39 1.80 -9.61
C CYS A 559 27.54 1.21 -11.02
N ARG A 560 26.56 1.45 -11.88
CA ARG A 560 26.50 0.96 -13.28
C ARG A 560 27.27 1.89 -14.19
N THR A 561 28.30 1.37 -14.84
CA THR A 561 29.16 2.18 -15.72
C THR A 561 28.52 2.47 -17.07
N GLU A 562 27.63 1.62 -17.56
CA GLU A 562 26.87 1.84 -18.79
C GLU A 562 26.06 3.14 -18.77
N HIS A 563 25.50 3.54 -17.62
CA HIS A 563 24.75 4.78 -17.50
C HIS A 563 25.62 6.04 -17.67
N MET A 564 26.92 5.94 -17.36
CA MET A 564 27.89 7.01 -17.57
C MET A 564 28.24 7.22 -19.05
N PHE A 565 27.80 6.32 -19.93
CA PHE A 565 28.11 6.33 -21.36
C PHE A 565 26.96 6.83 -22.24
N PHE A 566 25.73 6.89 -21.71
CA PHE A 566 24.55 7.31 -22.47
C PHE A 566 24.37 8.82 -22.65
N GLU A 567 25.20 9.66 -22.01
CA GLU A 567 25.17 11.10 -22.26
C GLU A 567 25.56 11.42 -23.72
N SER A 568 24.91 12.42 -24.32
CA SER A 568 24.99 12.72 -25.77
C SER A 568 26.39 13.08 -26.25
N ASN A 569 27.27 13.58 -25.37
CA ASN A 569 28.68 13.87 -25.66
C ASN A 569 29.61 12.65 -25.53
N ARG A 570 29.15 11.54 -24.94
CA ARG A 570 29.94 10.33 -24.65
C ARG A 570 29.57 9.16 -25.56
N ILE A 571 28.29 9.07 -25.91
CA ILE A 571 27.74 7.98 -26.72
C ILE A 571 28.47 7.82 -28.07
N ASP A 572 28.92 8.93 -28.66
CA ASP A 572 29.65 8.89 -29.93
C ASP A 572 31.03 8.26 -29.79
N SER A 573 31.74 8.48 -28.67
CA SER A 573 33.04 7.81 -28.41
C SER A 573 32.87 6.32 -28.14
N VAL A 574 31.73 5.91 -27.56
CA VAL A 574 31.39 4.48 -27.39
C VAL A 574 31.08 3.84 -28.75
N ARG A 575 30.35 4.55 -29.62
CA ARG A 575 30.05 4.09 -30.98
C ARG A 575 31.32 3.98 -31.83
N GLU A 576 32.27 4.91 -31.70
CA GLU A 576 33.60 4.78 -32.30
C GLU A 576 34.31 3.51 -31.83
N MET A 577 34.30 3.22 -30.52
CA MET A 577 34.87 2.01 -29.94
C MET A 577 34.22 0.74 -30.52
N ILE A 578 32.91 0.74 -30.73
CA ILE A 578 32.16 -0.40 -31.29
C ILE A 578 32.51 -0.63 -32.76
N LEU A 579 32.72 0.43 -33.53
CA LEU A 579 33.04 0.33 -34.97
C LEU A 579 34.51 0.05 -35.26
N ALA A 580 35.39 0.18 -34.25
CA ALA A 580 36.81 -0.08 -34.36
C ALA A 580 37.09 -1.52 -34.83
N GLN A 581 37.88 -1.65 -35.91
CA GLN A 581 38.24 -2.94 -36.50
C GLN A 581 39.54 -3.51 -35.91
N THR A 582 40.37 -2.66 -35.30
CA THR A 582 41.63 -3.05 -34.66
C THR A 582 41.63 -2.70 -33.17
N ALA A 583 42.48 -3.39 -32.39
CA ALA A 583 42.65 -3.09 -30.98
C ALA A 583 43.20 -1.66 -30.76
N ASP A 584 44.07 -1.18 -31.63
CA ASP A 584 44.65 0.17 -31.56
C ASP A 584 43.58 1.25 -31.78
N ASP A 585 42.71 1.07 -32.78
CA ASP A 585 41.59 1.99 -33.03
C ASP A 585 40.63 2.03 -31.83
N ARG A 586 40.36 0.86 -31.24
CA ARG A 586 39.52 0.74 -30.05
C ARG A 586 40.14 1.46 -28.86
N GLN A 587 41.45 1.31 -28.67
CA GLN A 587 42.19 1.99 -27.61
C GLN A 587 42.16 3.52 -27.77
N GLN A 588 42.22 4.03 -29.00
CA GLN A 588 42.07 5.47 -29.26
C GLN A 588 40.67 5.97 -28.87
N ALA A 589 39.60 5.24 -29.23
CA ALA A 589 38.24 5.60 -28.81
C ALA A 589 38.08 5.55 -27.27
N LEU A 590 38.60 4.50 -26.63
CA LEU A 590 38.61 4.35 -25.17
C LEU A 590 39.39 5.47 -24.46
N SER A 591 40.46 5.99 -25.07
CA SER A 591 41.24 7.09 -24.49
C SER A 591 40.44 8.40 -24.38
N LYS A 592 39.42 8.59 -25.22
CA LYS A 592 38.48 9.72 -25.14
C LYS A 592 37.51 9.56 -23.97
N LEU A 593 37.10 8.33 -23.67
CA LEU A 593 36.17 8.01 -22.58
C LEU A 593 36.84 8.06 -21.20
N LEU A 594 38.13 7.70 -21.12
CA LEU A 594 38.89 7.65 -19.87
C LEU A 594 38.78 8.93 -19.01
N PRO A 595 39.07 10.15 -19.51
CA PRO A 595 38.99 11.36 -18.69
C PRO A 595 37.57 11.64 -18.20
N MET A 596 36.55 11.39 -19.03
CA MET A 596 35.15 11.63 -18.70
C MET A 596 34.69 10.70 -17.57
N GLN A 597 34.99 9.40 -17.68
CA GLN A 597 34.64 8.42 -16.65
C GLN A 597 35.42 8.65 -15.35
N ARG A 598 36.69 9.05 -15.44
CA ARG A 598 37.51 9.42 -14.28
C ARG A 598 36.91 10.60 -13.51
N GLU A 599 36.41 11.63 -14.20
CA GLU A 599 35.76 12.78 -13.56
C GLU A 599 34.49 12.38 -12.81
N ASP A 600 33.67 11.50 -13.37
CA ASP A 600 32.48 10.98 -12.68
C ASP A 600 32.85 10.25 -11.39
N PHE A 601 33.87 9.38 -11.44
CA PHE A 601 34.33 8.66 -10.26
C PHE A 601 34.96 9.60 -9.23
N ILE A 602 35.70 10.63 -9.63
CA ILE A 602 36.18 11.67 -8.70
C ILE A 602 34.99 12.30 -7.97
N ALA A 603 33.95 12.68 -8.69
CA ALA A 603 32.76 13.29 -8.09
C ALA A 603 32.06 12.32 -7.12
N ILE A 604 31.86 11.06 -7.51
CA ILE A 604 31.23 10.03 -6.68
C ILE A 604 32.06 9.75 -5.42
N PHE A 605 33.38 9.57 -5.55
CA PHE A 605 34.26 9.31 -4.42
C PHE A 605 34.34 10.49 -3.45
N LYS A 606 34.33 11.73 -3.93
CA LYS A 606 34.26 12.93 -3.07
C LYS A 606 32.98 12.95 -2.22
N ILE A 607 31.86 12.57 -2.82
CA ILE A 607 30.56 12.51 -2.14
C ILE A 607 30.55 11.40 -1.09
N MET A 608 30.97 10.19 -1.48
CA MET A 608 30.94 9.00 -0.62
C MET A 608 32.04 8.99 0.45
N LYS A 609 33.08 9.81 0.29
CA LYS A 609 34.20 9.92 1.24
C LYS A 609 34.85 8.56 1.50
N GLU A 610 34.88 8.12 2.76
CA GLU A 610 35.44 6.83 3.18
C GLU A 610 34.41 5.68 3.13
N LEU A 611 33.20 5.94 2.63
CA LEU A 611 32.21 4.91 2.40
C LEU A 611 32.58 4.08 1.16
N PRO A 612 32.30 2.76 1.20
CA PRO A 612 32.62 1.85 0.11
C PRO A 612 31.77 2.14 -1.14
N VAL A 613 32.41 2.06 -2.31
CA VAL A 613 31.76 2.27 -3.61
C VAL A 613 32.01 1.07 -4.51
N THR A 614 30.97 0.27 -4.72
CA THR A 614 31.00 -0.89 -5.61
C THR A 614 30.70 -0.48 -7.05
N VAL A 615 31.71 -0.53 -7.91
CA VAL A 615 31.62 -0.21 -9.33
C VAL A 615 31.50 -1.48 -10.15
N ARG A 616 30.40 -1.63 -10.89
CA ARG A 616 30.21 -2.72 -11.85
C ARG A 616 30.80 -2.32 -13.19
N LEU A 617 31.71 -3.15 -13.69
CA LEU A 617 32.27 -2.98 -15.02
C LEU A 617 31.20 -3.17 -16.11
N LEU A 618 31.50 -2.77 -17.34
CA LEU A 618 30.53 -2.71 -18.43
C LEU A 618 29.80 -4.05 -18.60
N ASP A 619 28.48 -4.00 -18.57
CA ASP A 619 27.61 -5.16 -18.60
C ASP A 619 26.78 -5.33 -19.89
N PRO A 620 26.14 -4.30 -20.50
CA PRO A 620 25.24 -4.52 -21.62
C PRO A 620 25.97 -4.96 -22.91
N PRO A 621 25.28 -5.65 -23.83
CA PRO A 621 25.80 -5.97 -25.14
C PRO A 621 25.98 -4.71 -25.99
N LEU A 622 26.96 -4.74 -26.91
CA LEU A 622 27.35 -3.56 -27.67
C LEU A 622 26.25 -2.98 -28.58
N HIS A 623 25.29 -3.80 -29.01
CA HIS A 623 24.21 -3.32 -29.88
C HIS A 623 23.25 -2.33 -29.20
N GLU A 624 23.18 -2.30 -27.86
CA GLU A 624 22.34 -1.34 -27.14
C GLU A 624 22.81 0.11 -27.30
N PHE A 625 24.09 0.34 -27.63
CA PHE A 625 24.64 1.68 -27.88
C PHE A 625 24.48 2.16 -29.33
N LEU A 626 24.00 1.28 -30.22
CA LEU A 626 23.84 1.58 -31.64
C LEU A 626 22.44 2.14 -31.93
N PRO A 627 22.33 3.11 -32.86
CA PRO A 627 21.04 3.71 -33.21
C PRO A 627 20.13 2.71 -33.94
N GLN A 628 18.82 2.83 -33.72
CA GLN A 628 17.83 1.95 -34.36
C GLN A 628 17.12 2.60 -35.54
N SER A 629 17.04 3.94 -35.60
CA SER A 629 16.32 4.63 -36.68
C SER A 629 17.21 4.87 -37.91
N LYS A 630 16.60 4.83 -39.11
CA LYS A 630 17.33 5.12 -40.36
C LYS A 630 18.02 6.48 -40.36
N LYS A 631 17.37 7.50 -39.78
CA LYS A 631 17.89 8.87 -39.73
C LYS A 631 19.14 8.96 -38.82
N GLU A 632 19.09 8.35 -37.65
CA GLU A 632 20.24 8.33 -36.72
C GLU A 632 21.40 7.50 -37.29
N ILE A 633 21.12 6.42 -38.03
CA ILE A 633 22.15 5.63 -38.72
C ILE A 633 22.87 6.49 -39.78
N GLU A 634 22.12 7.30 -40.53
CA GLU A 634 22.69 8.23 -41.53
C GLU A 634 23.54 9.33 -40.88
N GLU A 635 23.05 9.91 -39.78
CA GLU A 635 23.77 10.92 -39.00
C GLU A 635 25.04 10.33 -38.37
N LEU A 636 24.96 9.14 -37.79
CA LEU A 636 26.11 8.47 -37.17
C LEU A 636 27.20 8.12 -38.20
N ALA A 637 26.81 7.61 -39.37
CA ALA A 637 27.76 7.33 -40.45
C ALA A 637 28.52 8.59 -40.88
N LYS A 638 27.81 9.74 -40.94
CA LYS A 638 28.40 11.03 -41.27
C LYS A 638 29.32 11.54 -40.17
N ASN A 639 28.92 11.43 -38.91
CA ASN A 639 29.69 11.93 -37.76
C ASN A 639 31.00 11.14 -37.56
N LEU A 640 30.97 9.82 -37.77
CA LEU A 640 32.12 8.95 -37.57
C LEU A 640 32.98 8.76 -38.83
N ASN A 641 32.66 9.46 -39.93
CA ASN A 641 33.33 9.32 -41.23
C ASN A 641 33.41 7.87 -41.73
N VAL A 642 32.37 7.06 -41.46
CA VAL A 642 32.26 5.67 -41.91
C VAL A 642 31.18 5.53 -42.97
N THR A 643 31.32 4.57 -43.88
CA THR A 643 30.25 4.29 -44.85
C THR A 643 29.05 3.65 -44.15
N GLN A 644 27.83 3.97 -44.60
CA GLN A 644 26.61 3.30 -44.11
C GLN A 644 26.66 1.78 -44.25
N ARG A 645 27.44 1.26 -45.21
CA ARG A 645 27.63 -0.17 -45.40
C ARG A 645 28.36 -0.80 -44.22
N VAL A 646 29.51 -0.23 -43.83
CA VAL A 646 30.31 -0.71 -42.68
C VAL A 646 29.52 -0.62 -41.38
N LEU A 647 28.75 0.46 -41.18
CA LEU A 647 27.89 0.61 -40.02
C LEU A 647 26.80 -0.48 -39.97
N LYS A 648 26.12 -0.74 -41.10
CA LYS A 648 25.11 -1.82 -41.19
C LYS A 648 25.70 -3.21 -41.03
N GLU A 649 26.87 -3.48 -41.61
CA GLU A 649 27.59 -4.75 -41.44
C GLU A 649 27.94 -4.98 -39.96
N THR A 650 28.45 -3.95 -39.28
CA THR A 650 28.79 -4.04 -37.85
C THR A 650 27.55 -4.23 -36.99
N MET A 651 26.48 -3.46 -37.22
CA MET A 651 25.19 -3.64 -36.54
C MET A 651 24.67 -5.07 -36.72
N ASN A 652 24.66 -5.59 -37.96
CA ASN A 652 24.21 -6.95 -38.24
C ASN A 652 25.08 -8.01 -37.57
N SER A 653 26.39 -7.78 -37.41
CA SER A 653 27.29 -8.71 -36.73
C SER A 653 27.08 -8.74 -35.20
N LEU A 654 26.57 -7.65 -34.63
CA LEU A 654 26.29 -7.50 -33.20
C LEU A 654 24.83 -7.80 -32.84
N LEU A 655 23.98 -8.08 -33.83
CA LEU A 655 22.61 -8.52 -33.60
C LEU A 655 22.61 -9.90 -32.97
N GLU A 656 21.94 -10.01 -31.84
CA GLU A 656 21.77 -11.27 -31.11
C GLU A 656 20.30 -11.64 -31.04
N VAL A 657 20.01 -12.94 -31.11
CA VAL A 657 18.63 -13.43 -30.97
C VAL A 657 18.12 -13.23 -29.54
N ASN A 658 18.99 -13.44 -28.53
CA ASN A 658 18.68 -13.25 -27.12
C ASN A 658 19.78 -12.41 -26.43
N PRO A 659 19.73 -11.07 -26.53
CA PRO A 659 20.73 -10.16 -25.97
C PRO A 659 21.06 -10.39 -24.49
N MET A 660 20.06 -10.75 -23.69
CA MET A 660 20.21 -11.01 -22.25
C MET A 660 21.23 -12.12 -21.94
N LEU A 661 21.39 -13.11 -22.84
CA LEU A 661 22.30 -14.25 -22.66
C LEU A 661 23.54 -14.17 -23.57
N GLY A 662 23.74 -13.05 -24.26
CA GLY A 662 24.70 -12.89 -25.34
C GLY A 662 26.14 -12.54 -24.95
N HIS A 663 26.84 -11.86 -25.86
CA HIS A 663 28.23 -11.40 -25.75
C HIS A 663 28.31 -10.09 -24.96
N ARG A 664 28.19 -10.22 -23.65
CA ARG A 664 28.09 -9.11 -22.71
C ARG A 664 28.86 -9.41 -21.41
N GLY A 665 28.92 -8.45 -20.48
CA GLY A 665 29.59 -8.61 -19.18
C GLY A 665 31.03 -9.12 -19.29
N CYS A 666 31.40 -10.09 -18.44
CA CYS A 666 32.76 -10.66 -18.42
C CYS A 666 33.20 -11.25 -19.77
N ARG A 667 32.27 -11.76 -20.59
CA ARG A 667 32.57 -12.38 -21.88
C ARG A 667 33.07 -11.35 -22.88
N LEU A 668 32.48 -10.15 -22.85
CA LEU A 668 32.91 -9.02 -23.66
C LEU A 668 34.34 -8.61 -23.31
N ALA A 669 34.65 -8.54 -22.01
CA ALA A 669 35.98 -8.19 -21.54
C ALA A 669 37.04 -9.27 -21.81
N ILE A 670 36.66 -10.54 -21.91
CA ILE A 670 37.60 -11.60 -22.31
C ILE A 670 37.96 -11.46 -23.79
N SER A 671 36.99 -11.11 -24.64
CA SER A 671 37.24 -10.85 -26.07
C SER A 671 37.98 -9.54 -26.32
N TYR A 672 37.67 -8.50 -25.53
CA TYR A 672 38.18 -7.14 -25.68
C TYR A 672 38.67 -6.59 -24.33
N PRO A 673 39.83 -7.07 -23.81
CA PRO A 673 40.34 -6.73 -22.48
C PRO A 673 40.58 -5.24 -22.25
N GLU A 674 40.86 -4.48 -23.32
CA GLU A 674 41.10 -3.04 -23.28
C GLU A 674 39.90 -2.24 -22.74
N ILE A 675 38.66 -2.75 -22.88
CA ILE A 675 37.46 -2.08 -22.36
C ILE A 675 37.51 -2.01 -20.83
N TYR A 676 37.70 -3.16 -20.17
CA TYR A 676 37.81 -3.20 -18.71
C TYR A 676 39.12 -2.55 -18.24
N ALA A 677 40.18 -2.62 -19.04
CA ALA A 677 41.43 -1.94 -18.71
C ALA A 677 41.25 -0.42 -18.58
N MET A 678 40.50 0.19 -19.50
CA MET A 678 40.16 1.61 -19.44
C MET A 678 39.32 1.93 -18.19
N GLN A 679 38.28 1.13 -17.90
CA GLN A 679 37.42 1.36 -16.74
C GLN A 679 38.16 1.23 -15.41
N VAL A 680 39.00 0.21 -15.26
CA VAL A 680 39.83 0.03 -14.06
C VAL A 680 40.80 1.20 -13.89
N ARG A 681 41.40 1.67 -14.99
CA ARG A 681 42.26 2.86 -14.97
C ARG A 681 41.48 4.10 -14.52
N ALA A 682 40.28 4.34 -15.05
CA ALA A 682 39.42 5.44 -14.64
C ALA A 682 39.12 5.41 -13.12
N ILE A 683 38.73 4.23 -12.60
CA ILE A 683 38.41 4.02 -11.18
C ILE A 683 39.64 4.31 -10.30
N MET A 684 40.78 3.70 -10.61
CA MET A 684 41.98 3.80 -9.79
C MET A 684 42.64 5.17 -9.87
N GLU A 685 42.68 5.80 -11.05
CA GLU A 685 43.18 7.18 -11.19
C GLU A 685 42.29 8.17 -10.43
N ALA A 686 40.97 8.00 -10.48
CA ALA A 686 40.04 8.82 -9.70
C ALA A 686 40.25 8.64 -8.19
N ALA A 687 40.44 7.39 -7.74
CA ALA A 687 40.70 7.07 -6.35
C ALA A 687 42.02 7.72 -5.85
N VAL A 688 43.10 7.61 -6.64
CA VAL A 688 44.39 8.27 -6.36
C VAL A 688 44.26 9.78 -6.34
N TYR A 689 43.53 10.35 -7.29
CA TYR A 689 43.30 11.79 -7.35
C TYR A 689 42.63 12.29 -6.07
N VAL A 690 41.52 11.67 -5.66
CA VAL A 690 40.78 12.05 -4.45
C VAL A 690 41.64 11.86 -3.19
N LYS A 691 42.39 10.76 -3.11
CA LYS A 691 43.31 10.52 -1.99
C LYS A 691 44.39 11.60 -1.87
N LYS A 692 45.02 11.99 -2.98
CA LYS A 692 46.11 12.98 -2.99
C LYS A 692 45.62 14.41 -2.78
N HIS A 693 44.50 14.79 -3.40
CA HIS A 693 44.04 16.17 -3.42
C HIS A 693 43.06 16.52 -2.29
N GLU A 694 42.27 15.54 -1.83
CA GLU A 694 41.24 15.76 -0.80
C GLU A 694 41.59 15.07 0.54
N ASN A 695 42.67 14.28 0.58
CA ASN A 695 43.08 13.50 1.75
C ASN A 695 42.00 12.54 2.28
N ILE A 696 41.19 11.97 1.38
CA ILE A 696 40.12 11.01 1.71
C ILE A 696 40.61 9.58 1.44
N ASN A 697 40.42 8.67 2.40
CA ASN A 697 40.68 7.24 2.21
C ASN A 697 39.51 6.56 1.49
N VAL A 698 39.49 6.69 0.16
CA VAL A 698 38.48 6.05 -0.69
C VAL A 698 38.60 4.53 -0.64
N LYS A 699 37.45 3.84 -0.72
CA LYS A 699 37.35 2.36 -0.68
C LYS A 699 36.68 1.82 -1.95
N PRO A 700 37.38 1.80 -3.09
CA PRO A 700 36.82 1.27 -4.33
C PRO A 700 36.66 -0.25 -4.27
N GLU A 701 35.50 -0.74 -4.68
CA GLU A 701 35.20 -2.17 -4.83
C GLU A 701 34.87 -2.44 -6.31
N ILE A 702 35.72 -3.17 -7.02
CA ILE A 702 35.56 -3.44 -8.46
C ILE A 702 34.81 -4.76 -8.64
N MET A 703 33.69 -4.73 -9.36
CA MET A 703 32.80 -5.88 -9.54
C MET A 703 32.71 -6.32 -10.99
N VAL A 704 32.98 -7.61 -11.22
CA VAL A 704 32.86 -8.26 -12.53
C VAL A 704 31.43 -8.83 -12.71
N PRO A 705 30.67 -8.43 -13.75
CA PRO A 705 29.34 -8.97 -14.03
C PRO A 705 29.38 -10.30 -14.80
N LEU A 706 28.28 -11.05 -14.73
CA LEU A 706 27.92 -12.22 -15.54
C LEU A 706 28.90 -13.41 -15.51
N VAL A 707 29.72 -13.50 -14.46
CA VAL A 707 30.64 -14.63 -14.24
C VAL A 707 29.84 -15.91 -14.06
N GLY A 708 30.20 -16.97 -14.81
CA GLY A 708 29.66 -18.32 -14.63
C GLY A 708 30.71 -19.36 -14.25
N GLU A 709 32.00 -19.06 -14.44
CA GLU A 709 33.14 -19.96 -14.25
C GLU A 709 34.32 -19.25 -13.57
N VAL A 710 35.02 -19.92 -12.65
CA VAL A 710 36.11 -19.30 -11.86
C VAL A 710 37.25 -18.81 -12.76
N LYS A 711 37.51 -19.51 -13.88
CA LYS A 711 38.56 -19.11 -14.84
C LYS A 711 38.23 -17.81 -15.57
N GLU A 712 36.95 -17.52 -15.83
CA GLU A 712 36.54 -16.23 -16.40
C GLU A 712 36.90 -15.10 -15.44
N PHE A 713 36.60 -15.29 -14.16
CA PHE A 713 36.92 -14.32 -13.12
C PHE A 713 38.43 -14.18 -12.90
N GLN A 714 39.19 -15.28 -12.85
CA GLN A 714 40.65 -15.25 -12.69
C GLN A 714 41.35 -14.48 -13.82
N PHE A 715 40.92 -14.69 -15.07
CA PHE A 715 41.46 -13.99 -16.23
C PHE A 715 41.31 -12.47 -16.07
N ILE A 716 40.10 -12.03 -15.73
CA ILE A 716 39.77 -10.60 -15.57
C ILE A 716 40.45 -10.02 -14.32
N LYS A 717 40.38 -10.72 -13.18
CA LYS A 717 41.01 -10.30 -11.92
C LYS A 717 42.51 -10.05 -12.09
N LYS A 718 43.21 -10.91 -12.82
CA LYS A 718 44.64 -10.71 -13.13
C LYS A 718 44.89 -9.41 -13.89
N ALA A 719 44.06 -9.09 -14.89
CA ALA A 719 44.16 -7.84 -15.63
C ALA A 719 43.88 -6.62 -14.72
N ILE A 720 42.85 -6.69 -13.87
CA ILE A 720 42.52 -5.63 -12.90
C ILE A 720 43.71 -5.35 -11.96
N ILE A 721 44.28 -6.40 -11.36
CA ILE A 721 45.41 -6.28 -10.41
C ILE A 721 46.62 -5.63 -11.08
N ASN A 722 46.97 -6.06 -12.30
CA ASN A 722 48.13 -5.52 -13.01
C ASN A 722 47.99 -4.01 -13.24
N ILE A 723 46.81 -3.56 -13.68
CA ILE A 723 46.54 -2.15 -13.98
C ILE A 723 46.49 -1.32 -12.70
N ALA A 724 45.83 -1.83 -11.66
CA ALA A 724 45.78 -1.16 -10.36
C ALA A 724 47.19 -0.97 -9.78
N ASN A 725 48.02 -2.00 -9.78
CA ASN A 725 49.40 -1.93 -9.30
C ASN A 725 50.24 -0.95 -10.12
N GLU A 726 50.13 -0.98 -11.46
CA GLU A 726 50.82 -0.03 -12.34
C GLU A 726 50.52 1.43 -11.95
N ILE A 727 49.25 1.75 -11.70
CA ILE A 727 48.81 3.09 -11.33
C ILE A 727 49.31 3.46 -9.93
N LEU A 728 49.16 2.57 -8.95
CA LEU A 728 49.58 2.82 -7.56
C LEU A 728 51.09 3.00 -7.44
N GLU A 729 51.89 2.19 -8.16
CA GLU A 729 53.35 2.31 -8.22
C GLU A 729 53.78 3.62 -8.90
N LYS A 730 53.19 3.93 -10.07
CA LYS A 730 53.49 5.16 -10.83
C LYS A 730 53.19 6.40 -9.99
N GLU A 731 52.06 6.38 -9.30
CA GLU A 731 51.58 7.51 -8.51
C GLU A 731 52.17 7.53 -7.09
N LYS A 732 52.90 6.49 -6.66
CA LYS A 732 53.43 6.32 -5.29
C LYS A 732 52.35 6.55 -4.23
N CYS A 733 51.20 5.93 -4.42
CA CYS A 733 50.04 6.05 -3.54
C CYS A 733 49.55 4.67 -3.13
N GLU A 734 49.18 4.51 -1.87
CA GLU A 734 48.54 3.29 -1.36
C GLU A 734 47.03 3.51 -1.28
N ILE A 735 46.26 2.59 -1.88
CA ILE A 735 44.80 2.55 -1.82
C ILE A 735 44.39 1.10 -1.65
N GLU A 736 43.60 0.82 -0.61
CA GLU A 736 42.96 -0.47 -0.45
C GLU A 736 41.76 -0.58 -1.39
N TYR A 737 41.72 -1.64 -2.19
CA TYR A 737 40.61 -1.92 -3.09
C TYR A 737 40.25 -3.41 -3.04
N LEU A 738 39.00 -3.73 -3.31
CA LEU A 738 38.50 -5.11 -3.35
C LEU A 738 38.09 -5.49 -4.76
N ILE A 739 38.31 -6.75 -5.15
CA ILE A 739 37.82 -7.29 -6.43
C ILE A 739 36.82 -8.41 -6.14
N GLY A 740 35.58 -8.20 -6.55
CA GLY A 740 34.48 -9.15 -6.36
C GLY A 740 33.74 -9.45 -7.64
N THR A 741 32.71 -10.27 -7.52
CA THR A 741 31.89 -10.67 -8.67
C THR A 741 30.42 -10.58 -8.35
N MET A 742 29.62 -10.38 -9.41
CA MET A 742 28.19 -10.58 -9.33
C MET A 742 27.88 -12.08 -9.36
N ILE A 743 26.97 -12.54 -8.50
CA ILE A 743 26.39 -13.88 -8.50
C ILE A 743 24.99 -13.75 -9.09
N GLU A 744 24.92 -13.87 -10.41
CA GLU A 744 23.70 -13.66 -11.19
C GLU A 744 23.45 -14.71 -12.27
N VAL A 745 24.43 -15.61 -12.47
CA VAL A 745 24.28 -16.81 -13.29
C VAL A 745 24.04 -18.01 -12.36
N PRO A 746 23.03 -18.88 -12.59
CA PRO A 746 22.76 -20.02 -11.73
C PRO A 746 24.00 -20.91 -11.49
N ARG A 747 24.84 -21.08 -12.51
CA ARG A 747 26.11 -21.82 -12.39
C ARG A 747 27.04 -21.21 -11.35
N ALA A 748 27.16 -19.88 -11.29
CA ALA A 748 28.03 -19.20 -10.32
C ALA A 748 27.59 -19.46 -8.88
N ALA A 749 26.27 -19.55 -8.63
CA ALA A 749 25.76 -19.93 -7.33
C ALA A 749 26.13 -21.37 -6.96
N LEU A 750 26.05 -22.29 -7.93
CA LEU A 750 26.35 -23.73 -7.73
C LEU A 750 27.84 -24.02 -7.49
N VAL A 751 28.75 -23.21 -8.05
CA VAL A 751 30.22 -23.34 -7.87
C VAL A 751 30.82 -22.17 -7.08
N ALA A 752 30.01 -21.56 -6.20
CA ALA A 752 30.40 -20.36 -5.47
C ALA A 752 31.61 -20.57 -4.54
N ASP A 753 31.90 -21.80 -4.11
CA ASP A 753 33.10 -22.16 -3.35
C ASP A 753 34.37 -22.00 -4.19
N GLU A 754 34.35 -22.37 -5.47
CA GLU A 754 35.49 -22.17 -6.36
C GLU A 754 35.73 -20.67 -6.61
N ILE A 755 34.67 -19.92 -6.88
CA ILE A 755 34.74 -18.48 -7.14
C ILE A 755 35.21 -17.73 -5.87
N ALA A 756 34.76 -18.13 -4.68
CA ALA A 756 35.12 -17.48 -3.40
C ALA A 756 36.59 -17.63 -3.00
N LYS A 757 37.35 -18.56 -3.61
CA LYS A 757 38.82 -18.60 -3.46
C LYS A 757 39.45 -17.32 -4.00
N GLU A 758 38.84 -16.75 -5.02
CA GLU A 758 39.37 -15.60 -5.77
C GLU A 758 38.66 -14.30 -5.43
N ALA A 759 37.34 -14.30 -5.29
CA ALA A 759 36.57 -13.07 -5.07
C ALA A 759 36.66 -12.58 -3.62
N ASP A 760 36.83 -11.27 -3.43
CA ASP A 760 36.83 -10.63 -2.12
C ASP A 760 35.43 -10.38 -1.56
N PHE A 761 34.45 -10.27 -2.45
CA PHE A 761 33.04 -10.13 -2.11
C PHE A 761 32.14 -10.70 -3.21
N PHE A 762 30.89 -11.00 -2.84
CA PHE A 762 29.80 -11.31 -3.76
C PHE A 762 28.73 -10.22 -3.71
N SER A 763 28.19 -9.87 -4.87
CA SER A 763 26.92 -9.16 -4.96
C SER A 763 25.93 -10.03 -5.72
N ILE A 764 24.81 -10.39 -5.10
CA ILE A 764 23.80 -11.22 -5.75
C ILE A 764 22.96 -10.34 -6.68
N GLY A 765 23.12 -10.52 -7.99
CA GLY A 765 22.33 -9.86 -9.03
C GLY A 765 21.02 -10.60 -9.24
N THR A 766 20.05 -10.34 -8.37
CA THR A 766 18.81 -11.14 -8.33
C THR A 766 17.90 -10.95 -9.54
N ASN A 767 18.00 -9.84 -10.27
CA ASN A 767 17.20 -9.64 -11.48
C ASN A 767 17.55 -10.71 -12.54
N ASP A 768 18.82 -10.77 -12.95
CA ASP A 768 19.32 -11.76 -13.91
C ASP A 768 19.26 -13.19 -13.36
N LEU A 769 19.52 -13.38 -12.05
CA LEU A 769 19.38 -14.70 -11.42
C LEU A 769 17.95 -15.20 -11.49
N THR A 770 16.94 -14.35 -11.25
CA THR A 770 15.52 -14.70 -11.41
C THR A 770 15.22 -15.02 -12.87
N GLN A 771 15.68 -14.20 -13.82
CA GLN A 771 15.45 -14.44 -15.25
C GLN A 771 15.97 -15.82 -15.68
N MET A 772 17.22 -16.16 -15.32
CA MET A 772 17.82 -17.44 -15.70
C MET A 772 17.24 -18.63 -14.94
N THR A 773 16.77 -18.44 -13.70
CA THR A 773 16.18 -19.52 -12.89
C THR A 773 14.79 -19.89 -13.38
N TYR A 774 13.96 -18.89 -13.69
CA TYR A 774 12.61 -19.12 -14.24
C TYR A 774 12.61 -19.39 -15.74
N GLY A 775 13.64 -18.94 -16.46
CA GLY A 775 13.61 -18.85 -17.92
C GLY A 775 12.70 -17.72 -18.42
N PHE A 776 12.52 -16.67 -17.63
CA PHE A 776 11.68 -15.52 -17.97
C PHE A 776 12.55 -14.36 -18.43
N SER A 777 12.28 -13.85 -19.63
CA SER A 777 12.81 -12.54 -20.03
C SER A 777 12.01 -11.45 -19.32
N ARG A 778 12.68 -10.56 -18.59
CA ARG A 778 12.00 -9.49 -17.84
C ARG A 778 11.18 -8.59 -18.75
N ASP A 779 11.69 -8.30 -19.95
CA ASP A 779 11.05 -7.40 -20.91
C ASP A 779 9.80 -8.03 -21.56
N ASP A 780 9.76 -9.36 -21.66
CA ASP A 780 8.65 -10.09 -22.29
C ASP A 780 7.62 -10.63 -21.28
N ALA A 781 8.03 -10.83 -20.03
CA ALA A 781 7.22 -11.53 -19.04
C ALA A 781 5.93 -10.79 -18.64
N GLY A 782 5.87 -9.47 -18.87
CA GLY A 782 4.66 -8.67 -18.72
C GLY A 782 3.45 -9.21 -19.50
N ALA A 783 3.69 -9.91 -20.63
CA ALA A 783 2.64 -10.49 -21.46
C ALA A 783 1.85 -11.62 -20.78
N PHE A 784 2.44 -12.33 -19.80
CA PHE A 784 1.81 -13.48 -19.16
C PHE A 784 1.84 -13.49 -17.62
N ILE A 785 2.73 -12.74 -16.97
CA ILE A 785 2.86 -12.72 -15.50
C ILE A 785 1.52 -12.38 -14.83
N ARG A 786 0.79 -11.38 -15.35
CA ARG A 786 -0.53 -10.99 -14.82
C ARG A 786 -1.49 -12.17 -14.84
N GLU A 787 -1.49 -12.95 -15.93
CA GLU A 787 -2.36 -14.12 -16.06
C GLU A 787 -1.92 -15.28 -15.14
N TYR A 788 -0.63 -15.47 -14.92
CA TYR A 788 -0.10 -16.44 -13.96
C TYR A 788 -0.56 -16.14 -12.53
N ILE A 789 -0.50 -14.87 -12.14
CA ILE A 789 -1.00 -14.41 -10.84
C ILE A 789 -2.53 -14.56 -10.77
N ASN A 790 -3.25 -14.20 -11.84
CA ASN A 790 -4.70 -14.36 -11.91
C ASN A 790 -5.16 -15.82 -11.72
N LYS A 791 -4.39 -16.78 -12.26
CA LYS A 791 -4.66 -18.22 -12.16
C LYS A 791 -4.08 -18.87 -10.90
N GLY A 792 -3.41 -18.12 -10.03
CA GLY A 792 -2.75 -18.64 -8.84
C GLY A 792 -1.57 -19.58 -9.13
N ILE A 793 -0.98 -19.51 -10.33
CA ILE A 793 0.25 -20.24 -10.68
C ILE A 793 1.45 -19.62 -9.96
N LEU A 794 1.47 -18.28 -9.88
CA LEU A 794 2.40 -17.52 -9.07
C LEU A 794 1.62 -16.76 -8.00
N GLU A 795 2.15 -16.75 -6.78
CA GLU A 795 1.59 -15.94 -5.70
C GLU A 795 1.88 -14.45 -5.91
N ASN A 796 3.09 -14.13 -6.40
CA ASN A 796 3.58 -12.76 -6.62
C ASN A 796 4.43 -12.69 -7.90
N ASP A 797 4.68 -11.47 -8.38
CA ASP A 797 5.68 -11.22 -9.42
C ASP A 797 7.10 -11.49 -8.88
N PRO A 798 7.83 -12.49 -9.43
CA PRO A 798 9.14 -12.89 -8.93
C PRO A 798 10.25 -11.85 -9.20
N PHE A 799 9.97 -10.79 -9.97
CA PHE A 799 10.89 -9.66 -10.16
C PHE A 799 10.67 -8.52 -9.15
N GLN A 800 9.58 -8.57 -8.37
CA GLN A 800 9.27 -7.59 -7.33
C GLN A 800 9.59 -8.14 -5.94
N SER A 801 9.13 -9.36 -5.64
CA SER A 801 9.44 -10.06 -4.39
C SER A 801 10.14 -11.36 -4.71
N ILE A 802 11.19 -11.66 -3.94
CA ILE A 802 12.06 -12.77 -4.27
C ILE A 802 11.35 -14.12 -4.12
N ASP A 803 11.49 -14.98 -5.13
CA ASP A 803 11.11 -16.39 -5.02
C ASP A 803 12.05 -17.10 -4.04
N GLN A 804 11.61 -17.27 -2.81
CA GLN A 804 12.41 -17.93 -1.77
C GLN A 804 12.59 -19.44 -2.01
N LYS A 805 11.72 -20.08 -2.82
CA LYS A 805 11.71 -21.53 -3.01
C LYS A 805 12.63 -21.98 -4.16
N GLY A 806 12.80 -21.17 -5.20
CA GLY A 806 13.73 -21.40 -6.31
C GLY A 806 14.95 -20.49 -6.24
N VAL A 807 14.79 -19.21 -6.57
CA VAL A 807 15.90 -18.23 -6.62
C VAL A 807 16.62 -18.14 -5.26
N GLY A 808 15.85 -18.12 -4.17
CA GLY A 808 16.37 -18.09 -2.81
C GLY A 808 17.19 -19.32 -2.44
N LYS A 809 16.96 -20.49 -3.06
CA LYS A 809 17.80 -21.68 -2.87
C LYS A 809 19.17 -21.51 -3.51
N LEU A 810 19.24 -20.89 -4.68
CA LEU A 810 20.53 -20.57 -5.31
C LEU A 810 21.31 -19.56 -4.45
N MET A 811 20.64 -18.56 -3.89
CA MET A 811 21.27 -17.63 -2.94
C MET A 811 21.80 -18.34 -1.70
N GLU A 812 21.00 -19.23 -1.10
CA GLU A 812 21.39 -20.03 0.06
C GLU A 812 22.64 -20.87 -0.24
N ILE A 813 22.69 -21.52 -1.41
CA ILE A 813 23.85 -22.29 -1.86
C ILE A 813 25.07 -21.38 -2.01
N ALA A 814 24.93 -20.25 -2.72
CA ALA A 814 26.03 -19.32 -2.97
C ALA A 814 26.63 -18.79 -1.66
N VAL A 815 25.78 -18.39 -0.71
CA VAL A 815 26.21 -17.90 0.60
C VAL A 815 26.93 -18.99 1.39
N LYS A 816 26.36 -20.20 1.47
CA LYS A 816 26.97 -21.31 2.23
C LYS A 816 28.32 -21.73 1.65
N LEU A 817 28.38 -21.93 0.33
CA LEU A 817 29.60 -22.33 -0.36
C LEU A 817 30.68 -21.24 -0.28
N GLY A 818 30.31 -19.98 -0.50
CA GLY A 818 31.23 -18.85 -0.40
C GLY A 818 31.81 -18.67 1.00
N LYS A 819 30.94 -18.61 2.03
CA LYS A 819 31.38 -18.45 3.43
C LYS A 819 32.13 -19.67 3.97
N LYS A 820 31.91 -20.87 3.43
CA LYS A 820 32.71 -22.06 3.76
C LYS A 820 34.18 -21.89 3.38
N ILE A 821 34.46 -21.24 2.25
CA ILE A 821 35.82 -21.03 1.75
C ILE A 821 36.46 -19.77 2.37
N ARG A 822 35.69 -18.68 2.45
CA ARG A 822 36.14 -17.42 3.05
C ARG A 822 35.10 -16.99 4.09
N PRO A 823 35.30 -17.28 5.40
CA PRO A 823 34.33 -16.97 6.45
C PRO A 823 33.94 -15.48 6.53
N ASN A 824 34.88 -14.59 6.23
CA ASN A 824 34.68 -13.14 6.19
C ASN A 824 34.33 -12.63 4.77
N LEU A 825 33.87 -13.51 3.87
CA LEU A 825 33.41 -13.11 2.54
C LEU A 825 32.21 -12.19 2.70
N LYS A 826 32.37 -10.96 2.22
CA LYS A 826 31.32 -9.96 2.21
C LYS A 826 30.31 -10.31 1.11
N ILE A 827 29.04 -10.44 1.45
CA ILE A 827 27.97 -10.81 0.53
C ILE A 827 26.85 -9.79 0.64
N GLY A 828 26.55 -9.13 -0.47
CA GLY A 828 25.37 -8.27 -0.59
C GLY A 828 24.41 -8.73 -1.67
N ILE A 829 23.31 -8.01 -1.78
CA ILE A 829 22.34 -8.12 -2.88
C ILE A 829 22.19 -6.75 -3.53
N CYS A 830 22.10 -6.73 -4.85
CA CYS A 830 21.72 -5.54 -5.61
C CYS A 830 20.57 -5.86 -6.56
N GLY A 831 19.75 -4.86 -6.86
CA GLY A 831 18.55 -5.00 -7.68
C GLY A 831 17.30 -4.52 -6.97
N GLU A 832 16.14 -4.86 -7.51
CA GLU A 832 14.85 -4.37 -7.00
C GLU A 832 14.50 -4.98 -5.64
N HIS A 833 14.80 -6.28 -5.47
CA HIS A 833 14.57 -7.04 -4.24
C HIS A 833 15.33 -6.48 -3.03
N GLY A 834 16.45 -5.77 -3.24
CA GLY A 834 17.21 -5.12 -2.17
C GLY A 834 16.45 -4.00 -1.46
N GLY A 835 15.31 -3.55 -2.02
CA GLY A 835 14.42 -2.56 -1.42
C GLY A 835 13.04 -3.11 -1.04
N GLU A 836 12.79 -4.43 -1.16
CA GLU A 836 11.49 -5.04 -0.86
C GLU A 836 11.53 -5.72 0.53
N PRO A 837 10.63 -5.37 1.47
CA PRO A 837 10.73 -5.80 2.86
C PRO A 837 10.81 -7.32 3.10
N LYS A 838 10.00 -8.14 2.40
CA LYS A 838 10.03 -9.61 2.55
C LYS A 838 11.36 -10.18 2.05
N SER A 839 11.88 -9.65 0.94
CA SER A 839 13.17 -10.01 0.37
C SER A 839 14.34 -9.62 1.28
N ILE A 840 14.29 -8.44 1.92
CA ILE A 840 15.28 -7.99 2.91
C ILE A 840 15.28 -8.90 4.14
N GLU A 841 14.12 -9.27 4.66
CA GLU A 841 14.01 -10.24 5.75
C GLU A 841 14.63 -11.60 5.37
N PHE A 842 14.41 -12.06 4.13
CA PHE A 842 15.02 -13.28 3.63
C PHE A 842 16.55 -13.15 3.51
N CYS A 843 17.07 -12.01 3.05
CA CYS A 843 18.51 -11.72 3.01
C CYS A 843 19.14 -11.80 4.41
N LYS A 844 18.46 -11.26 5.43
CA LYS A 844 18.88 -11.42 6.83
C LYS A 844 18.93 -12.89 7.23
N LYS A 845 17.92 -13.69 6.88
CA LYS A 845 17.88 -15.14 7.24
C LYS A 845 19.05 -15.90 6.63
N LEU A 846 19.47 -15.54 5.43
CA LEU A 846 20.65 -16.11 4.78
C LEU A 846 21.98 -15.60 5.34
N GLY A 847 21.97 -14.49 6.09
CA GLY A 847 23.17 -13.90 6.67
C GLY A 847 23.97 -13.06 5.67
N LEU A 848 23.29 -12.33 4.78
CA LEU A 848 23.92 -11.30 3.95
C LEU A 848 24.40 -10.13 4.83
N ASP A 849 25.46 -9.47 4.39
CA ASP A 849 26.12 -8.38 5.11
C ASP A 849 25.48 -7.02 4.77
N TYR A 850 24.92 -6.86 3.57
CA TYR A 850 24.20 -5.64 3.18
C TYR A 850 23.15 -5.88 2.09
N VAL A 851 22.19 -4.96 1.99
CA VAL A 851 21.27 -4.82 0.85
C VAL A 851 21.57 -3.54 0.09
N SER A 852 21.35 -3.53 -1.22
CA SER A 852 21.56 -2.35 -2.07
C SER A 852 20.36 -2.07 -2.97
N CYS A 853 19.77 -0.89 -2.81
CA CYS A 853 18.53 -0.49 -3.51
C CYS A 853 18.63 0.93 -4.06
N SER A 854 17.63 1.36 -4.85
CA SER A 854 17.60 2.73 -5.37
C SER A 854 17.55 3.77 -4.23
N PRO A 855 18.03 5.01 -4.43
CA PRO A 855 18.14 6.00 -3.35
C PRO A 855 16.84 6.19 -2.55
N TYR A 856 15.70 6.27 -3.22
CA TYR A 856 14.41 6.46 -2.54
C TYR A 856 13.97 5.25 -1.70
N ARG A 857 14.40 4.04 -2.05
CA ARG A 857 14.09 2.83 -1.27
C ARG A 857 15.02 2.63 -0.07
N ILE A 858 16.02 3.49 0.14
CA ILE A 858 16.97 3.38 1.27
C ILE A 858 16.24 3.46 2.61
N ILE A 859 15.28 4.39 2.75
CA ILE A 859 14.50 4.57 3.99
C ILE A 859 13.71 3.29 4.31
N ILE A 860 13.07 2.71 3.29
CA ILE A 860 12.34 1.44 3.41
C ILE A 860 13.30 0.33 3.83
N ALA A 861 14.44 0.22 3.15
CA ALA A 861 15.41 -0.83 3.41
C ALA A 861 16.00 -0.74 4.81
N ARG A 862 16.23 0.47 5.34
CA ARG A 862 16.65 0.70 6.73
C ARG A 862 15.62 0.19 7.73
N LEU A 863 14.35 0.57 7.59
CA LEU A 863 13.30 0.10 8.50
C LEU A 863 13.07 -1.42 8.37
N ALA A 864 13.00 -1.94 7.16
CA ALA A 864 12.81 -3.38 6.92
C ALA A 864 13.96 -4.21 7.50
N SER A 865 15.22 -3.73 7.37
CA SER A 865 16.39 -4.38 7.97
C SER A 865 16.32 -4.36 9.50
N ALA A 866 15.90 -3.24 10.08
CA ALA A 866 15.72 -3.11 11.53
C ALA A 866 14.64 -4.05 12.06
N GLN A 867 13.48 -4.09 11.41
CA GLN A 867 12.40 -5.00 11.74
C GLN A 867 12.80 -6.46 11.59
N ALA A 868 13.54 -6.80 10.53
CA ALA A 868 14.06 -8.15 10.34
C ALA A 868 14.97 -8.54 11.50
N GLU A 869 15.93 -7.70 11.92
CA GLU A 869 16.82 -8.01 13.04
C GLU A 869 16.08 -8.05 14.39
N ALA A 870 15.21 -7.08 14.65
CA ALA A 870 14.41 -7.00 15.87
C ALA A 870 13.45 -8.19 16.03
N ARG A 871 13.05 -8.85 14.94
CA ARG A 871 12.17 -10.04 14.99
C ARG A 871 12.89 -11.29 15.46
N TYR A 872 14.20 -11.39 15.25
CA TYR A 872 15.04 -12.57 15.60
C TYR A 872 16.00 -12.32 16.77
N THR A 873 15.91 -11.15 17.40
CA THR A 873 16.58 -10.77 18.66
C THR A 873 15.53 -10.58 19.74
#